data_AF-A3HTV4-F1
#
_entry.id   AF-A3HTV4-F1
#
_cell.length_a   1.000
_cell.length_b   1.000
_cell.length_c   1.000
_cell.angle_alpha   90.00
_cell.angle_beta   90.00
_cell.angle_gamma   90.00
#
_symmetry.space_group_name_H-M   'P 1'
#
loop_
_entity.id
_entity.type
_entity.pdbx_description
1 polymer ?
#
loop_
_entity_poly.entity_id
_entity_poly.type
_entity_poly.pdbx_seq_one_letter_code
_entity_poly.pdbx_strand_id
1 'polypeptide(L)'
;MDTLSNCQFKARPHKSGFFEKGKAYQSVKRFLATGLMFLLFFVTGQTVYSQIVGTYPINIDPNSPPGCPQNNVTISDVEFRDTDGNILDPYNVNYNIGDNVEGEIWVKFGGSSSNAYNLYLQYDVVVNDVPQVPTNALCLFSGQNVPNQTGLFYKISDFNWTYGDKIEIKNIYMTWTTGNAGDGSCSAILRNSQCYYTQPGLLVRTPLVANFDFVTNCDDFTVDFIDLTTGGDPADYTYTWTFTNGNPATSSVSDPQNIDFTQAGSYSVTLEVESEGITKSLEKTVVLNESIEIVVSNKVDDDCTDSNTGSIDITVSGGDGNYTFQWSTLDGSGLVTDAEDQTGLSAGTYTVLVTDGETCSETIDVLIIKPDPSPMPSPASFDYCVDSGDQLLSVVPISSDYEITWYDENMLPLAVAPTISTATADTYTYYITQTRIDGTECESGMAQVTVNVAQCSIALVKEYTNVLSPDNCLDPTTNPTINYSFTVTNNGTYDLSNIQITDPLFEAPNPIVSLTRTDDGDGDVNDILSVGETWVYEASYAITATDIQNGQVENQATVSGVANGHTVEDLSGSATDNDNPTIVPICQDPVIEIIKTGVFNDENNDTYANVGETITYTFEVSNGGDVSLTTITVTDPLPGLSSIDYVSGDTGDDDILEVGETWIYTATYAVTQDDINTGQVDNTATADSDESEIDTDSETVNLPQNPVLNITKTVDPTSISAPATLNYTITVTNEGNVSLTGVVVTDPFTDGVTPLVLDNGDTDNDGELDLDETWVYYASYDADQDDIDAGDDIVNTAFVNSNETEQDEASATTTITQSAAIDITKTVDPTSISAPATLNYTITVTNEGNVSLTGVVVTDPFTDGVTPLVLDNGDTDNDGELDLDETWVYYASYDADQDDIDAGDDIVNTAFVNSNETEQDEASATTTITQSAAIDITKTVDPTSISAPATLNYTITVTNEGNVSLTGVVVTDPFTDGVTPLVLDNGDTDNDGELDLDETWVYYASYDADQDDIDAGDDIVNTAFVNSNETEQDEASATTTITQSAAIDITKTVDPTSISAPATLNYTITV
;
A
#
# COMPACT_ATOMS: atom_id res chain seq x y z
N MET A 1 49.83 -11.02 -3.55
CA MET A 1 49.52 -12.09 -4.52
C MET A 1 48.33 -11.57 -5.30
N ASP A 2 48.55 -10.87 -6.42
CA ASP A 2 48.89 -11.43 -7.74
C ASP A 2 47.77 -12.31 -8.32
N THR A 3 47.29 -12.11 -9.56
CA THR A 3 47.31 -10.92 -10.44
C THR A 3 46.26 -11.14 -11.55
N LEU A 4 45.66 -10.05 -12.06
CA LEU A 4 45.22 -9.84 -13.45
C LEU A 4 44.68 -11.00 -14.35
N SER A 5 43.47 -10.74 -14.89
CA SER A 5 43.17 -10.68 -16.35
C SER A 5 42.50 -11.86 -17.09
N ASN A 6 41.44 -11.46 -17.81
CA ASN A 6 41.00 -11.87 -19.17
C ASN A 6 40.15 -13.13 -19.46
N CYS A 7 38.89 -12.82 -19.84
CA CYS A 7 38.32 -13.08 -21.18
C CYS A 7 37.65 -14.43 -21.56
N GLN A 8 36.31 -14.34 -21.73
CA GLN A 8 35.56 -14.46 -23.01
C GLN A 8 34.61 -15.67 -23.30
N PHE A 9 33.35 -15.27 -23.60
CA PHE A 9 32.42 -15.70 -24.68
C PHE A 9 31.55 -16.99 -24.62
N LYS A 10 30.22 -16.76 -24.60
CA LYS A 10 29.16 -17.08 -25.61
C LYS A 10 29.35 -18.33 -26.52
N ALA A 11 28.33 -19.14 -26.87
CA ALA A 11 26.89 -19.14 -26.55
C ALA A 11 26.11 -20.39 -27.09
N ARG A 12 24.93 -20.70 -26.49
CA ARG A 12 23.72 -21.39 -27.06
C ARG A 12 23.83 -22.89 -27.50
N PRO A 13 22.71 -23.64 -27.76
CA PRO A 13 21.45 -23.74 -26.98
C PRO A 13 20.79 -25.17 -26.90
N HIS A 14 19.73 -25.29 -26.08
CA HIS A 14 18.58 -26.23 -26.08
C HIS A 14 18.66 -27.75 -25.74
N LYS A 15 17.73 -28.12 -24.83
CA LYS A 15 17.14 -29.43 -24.47
C LYS A 15 17.98 -30.46 -23.69
N SER A 16 17.79 -30.37 -22.36
CA SER A 16 17.91 -31.37 -21.28
C SER A 16 18.07 -32.87 -21.66
N GLY A 17 19.06 -33.53 -21.04
CA GLY A 17 19.08 -35.00 -20.90
C GLY A 17 20.46 -35.63 -20.98
N PHE A 18 21.19 -35.66 -19.86
CA PHE A 18 22.45 -36.39 -19.64
C PHE A 18 22.55 -37.76 -20.37
N PHE A 19 23.63 -37.98 -21.15
CA PHE A 19 24.57 -39.10 -20.96
C PHE A 19 25.87 -38.90 -21.78
N GLU A 20 26.92 -39.68 -21.46
CA GLU A 20 28.33 -39.35 -21.73
C GLU A 20 28.93 -39.69 -23.12
N LYS A 21 30.06 -39.01 -23.42
CA LYS A 21 31.26 -39.46 -24.18
C LYS A 21 31.18 -39.64 -25.72
N GLY A 22 32.01 -38.87 -26.45
CA GLY A 22 32.51 -39.22 -27.79
C GLY A 22 33.06 -38.03 -28.60
N LYS A 23 34.38 -37.94 -28.80
CA LYS A 23 35.08 -36.85 -29.55
C LYS A 23 35.26 -37.16 -31.06
N ALA A 24 35.63 -36.11 -31.82
CA ALA A 24 36.31 -36.08 -33.14
C ALA A 24 35.41 -35.82 -34.38
N TYR A 25 35.79 -35.05 -35.43
CA TYR A 25 36.91 -34.11 -35.65
C TYR A 25 36.57 -33.12 -36.82
N GLN A 26 37.34 -32.05 -37.02
CA GLN A 26 37.11 -31.01 -38.07
C GLN A 26 37.51 -31.40 -39.52
N SER A 27 36.87 -30.76 -40.52
CA SER A 27 37.48 -30.03 -41.67
C SER A 27 36.37 -29.62 -42.69
N VAL A 28 36.22 -28.43 -43.30
CA VAL A 28 37.06 -27.26 -43.70
C VAL A 28 37.56 -27.28 -45.17
N LYS A 29 37.02 -26.33 -45.98
CA LYS A 29 37.61 -25.54 -47.12
C LYS A 29 37.46 -25.94 -48.63
N ARG A 30 37.22 -24.88 -49.44
CA ARG A 30 37.56 -24.63 -50.90
C ARG A 30 36.64 -25.31 -51.97
N PHE A 31 36.46 -24.82 -53.22
CA PHE A 31 37.01 -23.68 -54.01
C PHE A 31 36.10 -23.26 -55.23
N LEU A 32 36.05 -21.94 -55.53
CA LEU A 32 36.18 -21.20 -56.81
C LEU A 32 35.42 -21.49 -58.17
N ALA A 33 34.91 -20.37 -58.74
CA ALA A 33 35.18 -19.75 -60.08
C ALA A 33 34.45 -20.14 -61.41
N THR A 34 33.88 -19.09 -62.08
CA THR A 34 33.99 -18.64 -63.52
C THR A 34 32.73 -17.83 -63.93
N GLY A 35 32.70 -16.88 -64.89
CA GLY A 35 33.77 -16.17 -65.64
C GLY A 35 33.36 -15.58 -67.03
N LEU A 36 33.21 -14.24 -67.13
CA LEU A 36 33.40 -13.31 -68.29
C LEU A 36 32.65 -13.40 -69.68
N MET A 37 31.96 -12.29 -70.02
CA MET A 37 32.08 -11.37 -71.20
C MET A 37 31.90 -11.75 -72.71
N PHE A 38 31.03 -10.94 -73.39
CA PHE A 38 31.30 -9.99 -74.53
C PHE A 38 30.66 -10.13 -75.97
N LEU A 39 29.96 -9.04 -76.37
CA LEU A 39 30.02 -8.25 -77.65
C LEU A 39 29.15 -8.55 -78.92
N LEU A 40 28.91 -7.45 -79.67
CA LEU A 40 28.47 -7.23 -81.09
C LEU A 40 26.97 -6.91 -81.38
N PHE A 41 26.57 -5.90 -82.21
CA PHE A 41 27.26 -4.75 -82.88
C PHE A 41 26.27 -3.68 -83.47
N PHE A 42 26.81 -2.57 -84.01
CA PHE A 42 26.14 -1.50 -84.81
C PHE A 42 25.78 -1.93 -86.26
N VAL A 43 24.80 -1.24 -86.91
CA VAL A 43 24.84 -0.76 -88.33
C VAL A 43 23.91 0.45 -88.53
N THR A 44 24.30 1.44 -89.34
CA THR A 44 23.45 2.52 -89.91
C THR A 44 23.37 2.46 -91.44
N GLY A 45 22.24 2.93 -92.01
CA GLY A 45 22.17 3.56 -93.34
C GLY A 45 21.81 2.70 -94.58
N GLN A 46 20.73 3.06 -95.28
CA GLN A 46 20.57 2.92 -96.75
C GLN A 46 19.39 3.75 -97.30
N THR A 47 19.66 4.56 -98.32
CA THR A 47 18.83 4.94 -99.49
C THR A 47 19.80 5.62 -100.49
N VAL A 48 19.70 5.58 -101.83
CA VAL A 48 18.81 4.98 -102.85
C VAL A 48 19.72 4.67 -104.09
N TYR A 49 19.38 3.90 -105.14
CA TYR A 49 18.24 4.05 -106.06
C TYR A 49 18.09 2.84 -107.03
N SER A 50 16.92 2.79 -107.68
CA SER A 50 16.64 2.22 -109.02
C SER A 50 16.30 0.73 -109.16
N GLN A 51 15.07 0.48 -109.60
CA GLN A 51 14.59 -0.78 -110.18
C GLN A 51 14.57 -0.69 -111.71
N ILE A 52 15.09 -1.70 -112.42
CA ILE A 52 14.52 -2.16 -113.70
C ILE A 52 14.50 -3.69 -113.68
N VAL A 53 13.37 -4.29 -114.04
CA VAL A 53 13.16 -5.74 -114.00
C VAL A 53 13.49 -6.36 -115.35
N GLY A 54 14.64 -7.02 -115.41
CA GLY A 54 15.08 -7.88 -116.51
C GLY A 54 16.40 -8.54 -116.11
N THR A 55 16.41 -9.88 -115.99
CA THR A 55 17.61 -10.61 -115.57
C THR A 55 18.68 -10.67 -116.67
N TYR A 56 19.95 -10.47 -116.31
CA TYR A 56 21.18 -10.55 -117.14
C TYR A 56 21.51 -9.33 -118.02
N PRO A 57 22.81 -9.06 -118.34
CA PRO A 57 24.03 -9.76 -117.91
C PRO A 57 24.73 -9.13 -116.68
N ILE A 58 25.74 -9.82 -116.14
CA ILE A 58 26.53 -9.31 -115.00
C ILE A 58 27.50 -8.23 -115.51
N ASN A 59 27.36 -7.00 -115.01
CA ASN A 59 28.38 -5.96 -115.21
C ASN A 59 29.56 -6.25 -114.27
N ILE A 60 30.75 -6.46 -114.83
CA ILE A 60 31.94 -6.87 -114.07
C ILE A 60 32.94 -5.71 -114.06
N ASP A 61 33.25 -5.22 -112.86
CA ASP A 61 34.15 -4.09 -112.65
C ASP A 61 35.58 -4.41 -113.16
N PRO A 62 36.12 -3.67 -114.13
CA PRO A 62 37.48 -3.87 -114.63
C PRO A 62 38.57 -3.62 -113.56
N ASN A 63 38.24 -2.96 -112.44
CA ASN A 63 39.17 -2.66 -111.36
C ASN A 63 39.15 -3.68 -110.20
N SER A 64 38.15 -4.57 -110.13
CA SER A 64 38.01 -5.54 -109.03
C SER A 64 37.65 -6.96 -109.53
N PRO A 65 38.58 -7.64 -110.23
CA PRO A 65 38.30 -8.92 -110.89
C PRO A 65 38.27 -10.11 -109.92
N PRO A 66 37.30 -11.04 -110.03
CA PRO A 66 37.35 -12.34 -109.37
C PRO A 66 38.57 -13.15 -109.83
N GLY A 67 39.31 -13.76 -108.89
CA GLY A 67 40.56 -14.46 -109.18
C GLY A 67 40.38 -15.69 -110.08
N CYS A 68 41.08 -15.71 -111.23
CA CYS A 68 41.11 -16.83 -112.17
C CYS A 68 41.62 -18.14 -111.52
N PRO A 69 40.89 -19.27 -111.69
CA PRO A 69 41.46 -20.58 -111.40
C PRO A 69 42.35 -21.12 -112.54
N GLN A 70 42.12 -20.78 -113.82
CA GLN A 70 42.85 -21.31 -114.99
C GLN A 70 42.90 -20.35 -116.21
N ASN A 71 44.11 -19.99 -116.67
CA ASN A 71 44.34 -19.13 -117.87
C ASN A 71 44.30 -19.93 -119.18
N ASN A 72 43.30 -19.73 -120.05
CA ASN A 72 43.23 -20.46 -121.33
C ASN A 72 42.69 -19.68 -122.57
N VAL A 73 42.41 -18.36 -122.58
CA VAL A 73 41.95 -17.65 -123.83
C VAL A 73 42.46 -16.20 -123.90
N THR A 74 42.87 -15.69 -125.09
CA THR A 74 43.38 -14.31 -125.33
C THR A 74 43.00 -13.72 -126.71
N ILE A 75 43.22 -12.40 -126.91
CA ILE A 75 43.19 -11.66 -128.21
C ILE A 75 44.63 -11.29 -128.64
N SER A 76 44.87 -11.06 -129.94
CA SER A 76 46.22 -10.89 -130.51
C SER A 76 46.44 -9.76 -131.54
N ASP A 77 45.41 -9.18 -132.17
CA ASP A 77 45.58 -8.16 -133.24
C ASP A 77 44.27 -7.38 -133.53
N VAL A 78 44.35 -6.16 -134.11
CA VAL A 78 43.20 -5.27 -134.42
C VAL A 78 43.45 -4.41 -135.68
N GLU A 79 42.45 -4.23 -136.53
CA GLU A 79 42.49 -3.33 -137.71
C GLU A 79 41.23 -2.46 -137.83
N PHE A 80 41.38 -1.20 -138.26
CA PHE A 80 40.30 -0.33 -138.73
C PHE A 80 40.23 -0.37 -140.24
N ARG A 81 39.07 -0.74 -140.79
CA ARG A 81 38.85 -0.85 -142.24
C ARG A 81 37.69 0.04 -142.68
N ASP A 82 37.68 0.49 -143.93
CA ASP A 82 36.45 0.99 -144.57
C ASP A 82 35.49 -0.18 -144.86
N THR A 83 34.27 0.13 -145.32
CA THR A 83 33.25 -0.87 -145.65
C THR A 83 33.55 -1.71 -146.90
N ASP A 84 34.54 -1.31 -147.71
CA ASP A 84 35.10 -2.11 -148.81
C ASP A 84 36.25 -3.02 -148.34
N GLY A 85 36.73 -2.84 -147.10
CA GLY A 85 37.76 -3.64 -146.44
C GLY A 85 39.19 -3.06 -146.50
N ASN A 86 39.40 -1.84 -146.98
CA ASN A 86 40.71 -1.17 -147.07
C ASN A 86 41.05 -0.38 -145.79
N ILE A 87 42.28 0.16 -145.67
CA ILE A 87 42.77 0.90 -144.48
C ILE A 87 42.88 2.41 -144.80
N LEU A 88 42.56 3.28 -143.82
CA LEU A 88 42.43 4.76 -143.98
C LEU A 88 43.78 5.55 -143.88
N ASP A 89 43.90 6.72 -144.56
CA ASP A 89 45.12 7.57 -144.68
C ASP A 89 44.80 9.10 -144.62
N PRO A 90 45.59 9.94 -143.88
CA PRO A 90 45.33 11.38 -143.67
C PRO A 90 45.75 12.37 -144.79
N TYR A 91 46.37 11.95 -145.89
CA TYR A 91 46.65 12.85 -147.04
C TYR A 91 45.59 12.77 -148.14
N ASN A 92 44.42 12.21 -147.81
CA ASN A 92 43.37 11.90 -148.76
C ASN A 92 42.56 13.14 -149.16
N VAL A 93 42.83 13.67 -150.36
CA VAL A 93 42.15 14.85 -150.94
C VAL A 93 40.67 14.64 -151.29
N ASN A 94 40.11 13.47 -151.02
CA ASN A 94 38.70 13.16 -151.29
C ASN A 94 37.76 13.57 -150.13
N TYR A 95 38.28 14.08 -149.02
CA TYR A 95 37.51 14.54 -147.87
C TYR A 95 37.83 16.00 -147.51
N ASN A 96 36.79 16.77 -147.19
CA ASN A 96 36.87 18.12 -146.63
C ASN A 96 36.78 18.07 -145.10
N ILE A 97 37.16 19.17 -144.44
CA ILE A 97 36.94 19.31 -142.99
C ILE A 97 35.43 19.25 -142.71
N GLY A 98 34.99 18.23 -141.98
CA GLY A 98 33.58 17.97 -141.66
C GLY A 98 32.93 16.77 -142.37
N ASP A 99 33.63 16.04 -143.25
CA ASP A 99 33.05 14.89 -143.97
C ASP A 99 33.01 13.61 -143.11
N ASN A 100 31.86 12.91 -143.02
CA ASN A 100 31.70 11.69 -142.21
C ASN A 100 32.02 10.39 -142.99
N VAL A 101 32.70 9.45 -142.34
CA VAL A 101 33.27 8.19 -142.90
C VAL A 101 32.85 7.00 -142.03
N GLU A 102 32.38 5.90 -142.66
CA GLU A 102 31.96 4.65 -141.97
C GLU A 102 33.00 3.52 -142.16
N GLY A 103 33.18 2.65 -141.16
CA GLY A 103 34.18 1.57 -141.19
C GLY A 103 33.93 0.39 -140.23
N GLU A 104 34.75 -0.65 -140.33
CA GLU A 104 34.67 -1.92 -139.58
C GLU A 104 35.86 -2.16 -138.64
N ILE A 105 35.65 -2.95 -137.56
CA ILE A 105 36.67 -3.36 -136.58
C ILE A 105 36.74 -4.90 -136.50
N TRP A 106 37.96 -5.45 -136.66
CA TRP A 106 38.25 -6.88 -136.73
C TRP A 106 39.31 -7.33 -135.72
N VAL A 107 39.17 -8.51 -135.09
CA VAL A 107 40.10 -9.04 -134.05
C VAL A 107 40.40 -10.54 -134.17
N LYS A 108 41.42 -11.03 -133.46
CA LYS A 108 41.96 -12.40 -133.60
C LYS A 108 42.28 -13.07 -132.25
N PHE A 109 41.78 -14.29 -132.01
CA PHE A 109 41.87 -15.01 -130.73
C PHE A 109 42.93 -16.13 -130.67
N GLY A 110 43.28 -16.61 -129.46
CA GLY A 110 44.09 -17.83 -129.24
C GLY A 110 44.04 -18.40 -127.81
N GLY A 111 44.68 -19.55 -127.57
CA GLY A 111 45.04 -20.06 -126.23
C GLY A 111 44.31 -21.31 -125.69
N SER A 112 43.17 -21.69 -126.26
CA SER A 112 42.19 -22.62 -125.64
C SER A 112 42.71 -24.03 -125.31
N SER A 113 42.58 -24.43 -124.04
CA SER A 113 42.62 -25.83 -123.64
C SER A 113 41.38 -26.58 -124.15
N SER A 114 41.52 -27.86 -124.49
CA SER A 114 40.47 -28.69 -125.14
C SER A 114 39.20 -28.94 -124.32
N ASN A 115 39.02 -28.22 -123.21
CA ASN A 115 37.88 -28.23 -122.30
C ASN A 115 37.14 -26.88 -122.15
N ALA A 116 37.50 -25.82 -122.89
CA ALA A 116 36.85 -24.49 -122.81
C ALA A 116 35.76 -24.28 -123.89
N TYR A 117 34.53 -23.94 -123.48
CA TYR A 117 33.34 -23.83 -124.35
C TYR A 117 32.52 -22.57 -124.03
N ASN A 118 31.77 -22.05 -125.02
CA ASN A 118 30.85 -20.90 -124.89
C ASN A 118 31.56 -19.60 -124.42
N LEU A 119 32.25 -18.90 -125.34
CA LEU A 119 32.95 -17.65 -125.03
C LEU A 119 31.97 -16.45 -124.98
N TYR A 120 32.16 -15.56 -124.03
CA TYR A 120 31.60 -14.21 -124.01
C TYR A 120 32.73 -13.18 -124.12
N LEU A 121 32.52 -12.08 -124.85
CA LEU A 121 33.45 -10.95 -125.09
C LEU A 121 32.71 -9.61 -124.95
N GLN A 122 33.36 -8.56 -124.44
CA GLN A 122 32.79 -7.21 -124.28
C GLN A 122 33.87 -6.09 -124.46
N TYR A 123 33.57 -4.91 -125.07
CA TYR A 123 34.53 -3.81 -125.37
C TYR A 123 33.90 -2.45 -125.81
N ASP A 124 34.70 -1.35 -125.85
CA ASP A 124 34.30 0.04 -126.21
C ASP A 124 35.12 0.67 -127.39
N VAL A 125 34.56 1.68 -128.09
CA VAL A 125 35.20 2.48 -129.17
C VAL A 125 35.20 3.98 -128.79
N VAL A 126 36.09 4.84 -129.31
CA VAL A 126 36.28 6.24 -128.84
C VAL A 126 36.61 7.22 -130.00
N VAL A 127 36.01 8.41 -130.04
CA VAL A 127 36.28 9.50 -131.04
C VAL A 127 36.46 10.84 -130.32
N ASN A 128 37.50 11.62 -130.64
CA ASN A 128 37.90 12.84 -129.91
C ASN A 128 37.98 12.62 -128.38
N ASP A 129 38.52 11.46 -127.97
CA ASP A 129 38.54 10.96 -126.57
C ASP A 129 37.16 10.64 -125.95
N VAL A 130 36.06 10.75 -126.69
CA VAL A 130 34.68 10.46 -126.25
C VAL A 130 34.24 9.02 -126.61
N PRO A 131 33.85 8.18 -125.63
CA PRO A 131 33.38 6.82 -125.87
C PRO A 131 32.08 6.74 -126.68
N GLN A 132 32.03 5.77 -127.59
CA GLN A 132 30.87 5.40 -128.39
C GLN A 132 30.10 4.30 -127.65
N VAL A 133 28.90 4.62 -127.16
CA VAL A 133 28.06 3.75 -126.31
C VAL A 133 26.90 3.13 -127.09
N PRO A 134 26.39 1.93 -126.69
CA PRO A 134 26.77 1.14 -125.52
C PRO A 134 27.99 0.23 -125.75
N THR A 135 28.65 -0.17 -124.66
CA THR A 135 29.69 -1.22 -124.67
C THR A 135 29.19 -2.47 -125.40
N ASN A 136 29.91 -2.88 -126.43
CA ASN A 136 29.56 -4.03 -127.24
C ASN A 136 29.74 -5.33 -126.44
N ALA A 137 28.84 -6.30 -126.58
CA ALA A 137 28.94 -7.62 -125.96
C ALA A 137 28.51 -8.75 -126.91
N LEU A 138 29.27 -9.84 -126.95
CA LEU A 138 29.16 -10.93 -127.92
C LEU A 138 29.28 -12.30 -127.27
N CYS A 139 28.40 -13.25 -127.62
CA CYS A 139 28.54 -14.68 -127.34
C CYS A 139 29.08 -15.38 -128.59
N LEU A 140 30.23 -16.04 -128.46
CA LEU A 140 30.96 -16.71 -129.53
C LEU A 140 31.13 -18.20 -129.20
N PHE A 141 31.12 -19.04 -130.23
CA PHE A 141 31.39 -20.49 -130.12
C PHE A 141 30.41 -21.27 -129.21
N SER A 142 29.12 -20.90 -129.19
CA SER A 142 28.08 -21.56 -128.38
C SER A 142 27.97 -23.07 -128.65
N GLY A 143 28.03 -23.88 -127.58
CA GLY A 143 28.05 -25.35 -127.64
C GLY A 143 29.33 -25.95 -128.22
N GLN A 144 30.31 -25.15 -128.61
CA GLN A 144 31.55 -25.56 -129.27
C GLN A 144 32.78 -25.10 -128.46
N ASN A 145 33.92 -25.72 -128.73
CA ASN A 145 35.17 -25.34 -128.07
C ASN A 145 35.67 -24.01 -128.65
N VAL A 146 36.21 -23.12 -127.81
CA VAL A 146 36.84 -21.87 -128.26
C VAL A 146 38.04 -22.21 -129.17
N PRO A 147 38.08 -21.77 -130.44
CA PRO A 147 39.09 -22.25 -131.38
C PRO A 147 40.53 -21.97 -130.93
N ASN A 148 41.32 -23.02 -130.74
CA ASN A 148 42.78 -22.93 -130.60
C ASN A 148 43.52 -23.01 -131.95
N GLN A 149 42.84 -22.64 -133.04
CA GLN A 149 43.46 -22.58 -134.37
C GLN A 149 43.98 -21.17 -134.63
N THR A 150 45.31 -21.02 -134.65
CA THR A 150 45.99 -19.79 -135.02
C THR A 150 45.74 -19.43 -136.49
N GLY A 151 45.10 -18.28 -136.75
CA GLY A 151 45.11 -17.67 -138.09
C GLY A 151 43.93 -16.78 -138.49
N LEU A 152 42.75 -16.97 -137.91
CA LEU A 152 41.51 -16.31 -138.38
C LEU A 152 41.18 -15.02 -137.61
N PHE A 153 40.87 -13.96 -138.34
CA PHE A 153 40.22 -12.76 -137.80
C PHE A 153 38.70 -12.92 -137.82
N TYR A 154 38.05 -12.29 -136.84
CA TYR A 154 36.61 -12.26 -136.62
C TYR A 154 36.19 -10.80 -136.46
N LYS A 155 35.22 -10.35 -137.27
CA LYS A 155 34.61 -9.03 -137.13
C LYS A 155 33.95 -8.90 -135.76
N ILE A 156 34.07 -7.74 -135.12
CA ILE A 156 33.41 -7.46 -133.84
C ILE A 156 32.51 -6.22 -133.85
N SER A 157 32.88 -5.13 -134.55
CA SER A 157 32.11 -3.86 -134.57
C SER A 157 32.14 -3.19 -135.95
N ASP A 158 31.28 -2.19 -136.09
CA ASP A 158 31.36 -1.09 -137.06
C ASP A 158 31.49 0.26 -136.31
N PHE A 159 31.88 1.35 -136.99
CA PHE A 159 32.04 2.71 -136.45
C PHE A 159 31.89 3.81 -137.51
N ASN A 160 31.60 5.05 -137.09
CA ASN A 160 31.54 6.27 -137.93
C ASN A 160 32.47 7.38 -137.37
N TRP A 161 33.04 8.23 -138.23
CA TRP A 161 34.07 9.23 -137.89
C TRP A 161 34.11 10.44 -138.85
N THR A 162 34.33 11.65 -138.34
CA THR A 162 34.41 12.88 -139.17
C THR A 162 35.86 13.26 -139.53
N TYR A 163 36.10 13.58 -140.80
CA TYR A 163 37.40 14.01 -141.31
C TYR A 163 37.73 15.43 -140.80
N GLY A 164 38.77 15.50 -139.96
CA GLY A 164 39.00 16.64 -139.07
C GLY A 164 39.30 16.19 -137.64
N ASP A 165 38.71 15.07 -137.21
CA ASP A 165 38.70 14.57 -135.83
C ASP A 165 39.67 13.38 -135.57
N LYS A 166 39.70 12.89 -134.33
CA LYS A 166 40.61 11.86 -133.74
C LYS A 166 39.86 10.56 -133.34
N ILE A 167 40.45 9.35 -133.34
CA ILE A 167 39.74 8.05 -133.06
C ILE A 167 40.60 6.91 -132.42
N GLU A 168 40.02 6.06 -131.53
CA GLU A 168 40.65 4.96 -130.71
C GLU A 168 39.69 3.78 -130.27
N ILE A 169 40.17 2.70 -129.58
CA ILE A 169 39.40 1.53 -128.99
C ILE A 169 39.86 1.21 -127.54
N LYS A 170 38.95 0.80 -126.60
CA LYS A 170 39.24 0.54 -125.15
C LYS A 170 38.40 -0.60 -124.47
N ASN A 171 38.72 -0.93 -123.21
CA ASN A 171 37.91 -1.69 -122.20
C ASN A 171 37.44 -3.16 -122.49
N ILE A 172 38.34 -4.14 -122.68
CA ILE A 172 37.98 -5.50 -123.16
C ILE A 172 37.80 -6.59 -122.06
N TYR A 173 36.64 -7.25 -121.95
CA TYR A 173 36.32 -8.35 -120.98
C TYR A 173 35.95 -9.70 -121.65
N MET A 174 36.29 -10.86 -121.04
CA MET A 174 35.97 -12.22 -121.56
C MET A 174 35.57 -13.27 -120.48
N THR A 175 34.77 -14.30 -120.83
CA THR A 175 34.51 -15.49 -119.95
C THR A 175 34.07 -16.75 -120.74
N TRP A 176 34.24 -17.97 -120.18
CA TRP A 176 33.87 -19.25 -120.80
C TRP A 176 33.59 -20.37 -119.75
N THR A 177 33.04 -21.50 -120.19
CA THR A 177 32.73 -22.66 -119.35
C THR A 177 33.71 -23.83 -119.52
N THR A 178 33.92 -24.64 -118.46
CA THR A 178 34.82 -25.81 -118.49
C THR A 178 34.16 -27.10 -118.02
N GLY A 179 34.59 -28.22 -118.60
CA GLY A 179 34.44 -29.58 -118.03
C GLY A 179 33.24 -30.38 -118.51
N ASN A 180 32.20 -29.74 -119.04
CA ASN A 180 31.12 -30.40 -119.79
C ASN A 180 30.59 -29.46 -120.87
N ALA A 181 30.21 -30.01 -122.02
CA ALA A 181 29.41 -29.27 -123.01
C ALA A 181 28.00 -29.08 -122.44
N GLY A 182 27.79 -27.95 -121.75
CA GLY A 182 26.49 -27.52 -121.29
C GLY A 182 25.52 -27.22 -122.44
N ASP A 183 24.29 -26.86 -122.09
CA ASP A 183 23.13 -26.56 -122.94
C ASP A 183 23.29 -25.48 -124.04
N GLY A 184 24.51 -25.01 -124.33
CA GLY A 184 24.80 -23.94 -125.28
C GLY A 184 24.71 -22.52 -124.70
N SER A 185 24.39 -22.37 -123.42
CA SER A 185 24.26 -21.07 -122.76
C SER A 185 25.63 -20.37 -122.55
N CYS A 186 25.82 -19.21 -123.18
CA CYS A 186 26.87 -18.21 -122.88
C CYS A 186 26.44 -17.26 -121.75
N SER A 187 25.66 -17.71 -120.76
CA SER A 187 25.19 -16.81 -119.72
C SER A 187 26.37 -16.29 -118.89
N ALA A 188 26.43 -14.99 -118.63
CA ALA A 188 27.52 -14.30 -117.91
C ALA A 188 27.57 -14.63 -116.39
N ILE A 189 27.16 -15.84 -116.01
CA ILE A 189 27.12 -16.32 -114.63
C ILE A 189 28.54 -16.72 -114.19
N LEU A 190 28.90 -16.37 -112.96
CA LEU A 190 30.08 -16.90 -112.27
C LEU A 190 29.97 -18.42 -112.08
N ARG A 191 30.46 -19.20 -113.05
CA ARG A 191 30.86 -20.61 -112.86
C ARG A 191 32.39 -20.68 -112.70
N ASN A 192 32.91 -21.89 -112.53
CA ASN A 192 34.28 -22.20 -112.08
C ASN A 192 35.42 -21.80 -113.06
N SER A 193 35.22 -20.85 -113.96
CA SER A 193 36.18 -20.37 -114.95
C SER A 193 35.83 -18.94 -115.39
N GLN A 194 36.78 -18.03 -115.20
CA GLN A 194 36.74 -16.63 -115.63
C GLN A 194 38.18 -16.14 -115.82
N CYS A 195 38.44 -15.25 -116.78
CA CYS A 195 39.64 -14.39 -116.83
C CYS A 195 39.45 -13.14 -117.70
N TYR A 196 40.06 -12.04 -117.27
CA TYR A 196 40.06 -10.72 -117.91
C TYR A 196 41.47 -10.35 -118.45
N TYR A 197 41.57 -9.35 -119.35
CA TYR A 197 42.85 -8.86 -119.93
C TYR A 197 42.99 -7.32 -119.86
N THR A 198 44.01 -6.81 -119.17
CA THR A 198 44.29 -5.37 -118.97
C THR A 198 45.50 -4.87 -119.79
N GLN A 199 45.30 -4.05 -120.84
CA GLN A 199 46.30 -3.07 -121.38
C GLN A 199 45.64 -1.96 -122.28
N PRO A 200 46.27 -0.78 -122.55
CA PRO A 200 45.67 0.41 -123.23
C PRO A 200 45.80 0.50 -124.81
N GLY A 201 45.12 1.47 -125.48
CA GLY A 201 44.92 1.68 -126.98
C GLY A 201 45.84 2.68 -127.81
N LEU A 202 45.41 3.25 -129.00
CA LEU A 202 46.19 3.87 -130.20
C LEU A 202 45.63 5.22 -130.87
N LEU A 203 46.32 6.01 -131.80
CA LEU A 203 45.99 7.47 -132.18
C LEU A 203 46.55 8.28 -133.51
N VAL A 204 45.94 9.43 -134.05
CA VAL A 204 46.33 10.42 -135.20
C VAL A 204 45.85 11.99 -135.11
N ARG A 205 45.99 12.96 -136.12
CA ARG A 205 45.78 14.53 -136.12
C ARG A 205 45.51 15.37 -137.48
N THR A 206 45.21 16.74 -137.50
CA THR A 206 44.56 17.65 -138.59
C THR A 206 44.79 19.27 -138.70
N PRO A 207 44.23 20.14 -139.66
CA PRO A 207 44.64 21.57 -140.16
C PRO A 207 43.73 22.94 -140.11
N LEU A 208 43.88 24.01 -141.02
CA LEU A 208 43.87 25.59 -140.97
C LEU A 208 42.71 26.60 -141.46
N VAL A 209 42.42 27.82 -140.82
CA VAL A 209 41.50 29.04 -141.11
C VAL A 209 41.69 30.35 -140.18
N ALA A 210 41.11 31.58 -140.42
CA ALA A 210 41.14 32.83 -139.56
C ALA A 210 39.77 33.40 -139.00
N ASN A 211 39.70 33.97 -137.76
CA ASN A 211 38.45 34.42 -137.03
C ASN A 211 38.70 35.29 -135.74
N PHE A 212 37.71 35.98 -135.11
CA PHE A 212 37.83 36.67 -133.78
C PHE A 212 36.53 36.88 -132.97
N ASP A 213 36.59 37.27 -131.67
CA ASP A 213 35.45 37.67 -130.80
C ASP A 213 35.75 38.76 -129.74
N PHE A 214 34.78 39.15 -128.87
CA PHE A 214 34.94 40.22 -127.85
C PHE A 214 34.06 40.12 -126.57
N VAL A 215 34.41 40.88 -125.51
CA VAL A 215 33.70 40.99 -124.21
C VAL A 215 33.61 42.46 -123.75
N THR A 216 32.51 42.88 -123.11
CA THR A 216 32.24 44.27 -122.65
C THR A 216 32.04 44.38 -121.14
N ASN A 217 32.48 45.48 -120.51
CA ASN A 217 32.24 45.77 -119.08
C ASN A 217 31.07 46.76 -118.87
N CYS A 218 30.09 46.41 -118.01
CA CYS A 218 28.95 47.28 -117.66
C CYS A 218 29.37 48.55 -116.88
N ASP A 219 30.49 48.49 -116.13
CA ASP A 219 30.81 49.51 -115.11
C ASP A 219 31.64 50.69 -115.64
N ASP A 220 32.45 50.47 -116.68
CA ASP A 220 33.47 51.42 -117.12
C ASP A 220 33.62 51.59 -118.65
N PHE A 221 32.75 50.94 -119.44
CA PHE A 221 32.74 51.02 -120.92
C PHE A 221 33.98 50.45 -121.63
N THR A 222 34.76 49.59 -120.97
CA THR A 222 35.92 48.90 -121.57
C THR A 222 35.53 47.63 -122.35
N VAL A 223 36.35 47.27 -123.35
CA VAL A 223 36.12 46.10 -124.23
C VAL A 223 37.41 45.34 -124.52
N ASP A 224 37.36 44.02 -124.40
CA ASP A 224 38.45 43.08 -124.70
C ASP A 224 38.15 42.28 -125.99
N PHE A 225 39.16 42.05 -126.83
CA PHE A 225 39.06 41.29 -128.09
C PHE A 225 40.00 40.08 -128.11
N ILE A 226 39.57 38.99 -128.77
CA ILE A 226 40.21 37.67 -128.77
C ILE A 226 40.32 37.11 -130.20
N ASP A 227 41.50 36.65 -130.63
CA ASP A 227 41.70 35.94 -131.90
C ASP A 227 41.30 34.46 -131.80
N LEU A 228 40.68 33.94 -132.87
CA LEU A 228 40.16 32.57 -132.97
C LEU A 228 40.62 31.87 -134.28
N THR A 229 41.73 32.31 -134.83
CA THR A 229 42.39 31.71 -136.00
C THR A 229 42.90 30.29 -135.68
N THR A 230 42.59 29.29 -136.50
CA THR A 230 42.78 27.85 -136.20
C THR A 230 43.61 27.11 -137.24
N GLY A 231 44.30 26.03 -136.81
CA GLY A 231 45.12 25.15 -137.65
C GLY A 231 46.31 25.84 -138.33
N GLY A 232 46.99 25.15 -139.26
CA GLY A 232 48.29 25.61 -139.80
C GLY A 232 49.40 25.42 -138.77
N ASP A 233 50.51 26.17 -138.89
CA ASP A 233 51.42 26.39 -137.77
C ASP A 233 51.18 27.80 -137.22
N PRO A 234 50.63 27.94 -135.99
CA PRO A 234 50.37 29.24 -135.37
C PRO A 234 51.62 30.12 -135.15
N ALA A 235 52.83 29.60 -135.32
CA ALA A 235 54.07 30.33 -135.09
C ALA A 235 54.32 31.48 -136.08
N ASP A 236 53.71 31.45 -137.27
CA ASP A 236 54.08 32.32 -138.41
C ASP A 236 53.06 33.44 -138.73
N TYR A 237 52.26 33.90 -137.76
CA TYR A 237 51.14 34.84 -138.00
C TYR A 237 51.50 36.31 -137.67
N THR A 238 50.99 37.23 -138.48
CA THR A 238 51.03 38.69 -138.22
C THR A 238 49.63 39.32 -138.29
N TYR A 239 49.29 40.17 -137.32
CA TYR A 239 47.94 40.71 -137.08
C TYR A 239 47.86 42.24 -137.28
N THR A 240 46.69 42.76 -137.66
CA THR A 240 46.38 44.20 -137.65
C THR A 240 44.90 44.44 -137.31
N TRP A 241 44.65 45.28 -136.31
CA TRP A 241 43.34 45.63 -135.76
C TRP A 241 43.04 47.13 -135.88
N THR A 242 41.77 47.49 -136.10
CA THR A 242 41.29 48.88 -136.13
C THR A 242 39.98 49.03 -135.35
N PHE A 243 39.88 50.06 -134.48
CA PHE A 243 38.72 50.33 -133.62
C PHE A 243 38.19 51.76 -133.85
N THR A 244 36.91 51.90 -134.19
CA THR A 244 36.33 53.23 -134.46
C THR A 244 35.93 53.92 -133.17
N ASN A 245 36.54 55.08 -132.88
CA ASN A 245 36.38 55.87 -131.64
C ASN A 245 36.82 55.17 -130.33
N GLY A 246 37.42 53.98 -130.41
CA GLY A 246 38.10 53.34 -129.28
C GLY A 246 39.49 53.94 -129.03
N ASN A 247 39.99 53.82 -127.81
CA ASN A 247 41.35 54.21 -127.44
C ASN A 247 42.13 53.00 -126.89
N PRO A 248 43.25 52.58 -127.53
CA PRO A 248 43.84 53.09 -128.77
C PRO A 248 42.98 52.77 -130.01
N ALA A 249 43.16 53.54 -131.09
CA ALA A 249 42.37 53.38 -132.32
C ALA A 249 42.80 52.21 -133.23
N THR A 250 43.97 51.61 -133.01
CA THR A 250 44.50 50.45 -133.75
C THR A 250 45.38 49.59 -132.86
N SER A 251 45.53 48.30 -133.19
CA SER A 251 46.46 47.38 -132.53
C SER A 251 47.07 46.37 -133.53
N SER A 252 48.09 45.61 -133.11
CA SER A 252 48.77 44.60 -133.96
C SER A 252 49.18 43.34 -133.19
N VAL A 253 48.57 43.11 -132.02
CA VAL A 253 48.69 41.84 -131.27
C VAL A 253 47.57 40.88 -131.70
N SER A 254 47.67 39.60 -131.33
CA SER A 254 46.55 38.65 -131.54
C SER A 254 45.31 39.09 -130.76
N ASP A 255 45.46 39.40 -129.47
CA ASP A 255 44.36 39.63 -128.53
C ASP A 255 44.46 41.03 -127.89
N PRO A 256 43.88 42.09 -128.50
CA PRO A 256 43.90 43.43 -127.93
C PRO A 256 42.90 43.56 -126.78
N GLN A 257 43.39 44.03 -125.63
CA GLN A 257 42.64 44.13 -124.37
C GLN A 257 42.50 45.60 -123.94
N ASN A 258 41.48 45.90 -123.14
CA ASN A 258 41.15 47.20 -122.56
C ASN A 258 41.10 48.33 -123.60
N ILE A 259 40.19 48.18 -124.58
CA ILE A 259 39.87 49.24 -125.54
C ILE A 259 38.76 50.11 -124.94
N ASP A 260 39.14 51.30 -124.49
CA ASP A 260 38.22 52.23 -123.81
C ASP A 260 37.25 52.88 -124.82
N PHE A 261 35.96 52.92 -124.49
CA PHE A 261 34.96 53.77 -125.14
C PHE A 261 34.40 54.78 -124.13
N THR A 262 34.17 56.03 -124.54
CA THR A 262 33.95 57.14 -123.58
C THR A 262 32.52 57.24 -123.01
N GLN A 263 31.59 56.40 -123.45
CA GLN A 263 30.18 56.39 -123.06
C GLN A 263 29.45 55.15 -123.63
N ALA A 264 28.26 54.86 -123.12
CA ALA A 264 27.28 53.99 -123.78
C ALA A 264 27.06 54.40 -125.26
N GLY A 265 26.98 53.41 -126.16
CA GLY A 265 27.03 53.62 -127.61
C GLY A 265 27.27 52.34 -128.43
N SER A 266 27.55 52.49 -129.73
CA SER A 266 27.88 51.37 -130.63
C SER A 266 28.98 51.71 -131.65
N TYR A 267 29.87 50.75 -131.94
CA TYR A 267 31.20 50.97 -132.54
C TYR A 267 31.62 49.84 -133.51
N SER A 268 32.44 50.11 -134.54
CA SER A 268 32.91 49.12 -135.55
C SER A 268 34.40 48.77 -135.44
N VAL A 269 34.76 47.50 -135.67
CA VAL A 269 36.09 46.91 -135.44
C VAL A 269 36.51 45.91 -136.53
N THR A 270 37.76 45.97 -137.01
CA THR A 270 38.32 45.13 -138.10
C THR A 270 39.61 44.42 -137.70
N LEU A 271 39.81 43.16 -138.15
CA LEU A 271 41.03 42.34 -138.02
C LEU A 271 41.55 41.88 -139.41
N GLU A 272 42.87 41.85 -139.59
CA GLU A 272 43.59 41.25 -140.72
C GLU A 272 44.78 40.38 -140.24
N VAL A 273 44.97 39.19 -140.84
CA VAL A 273 45.99 38.17 -140.48
C VAL A 273 46.74 37.68 -141.73
N GLU A 274 48.07 37.54 -141.65
CA GLU A 274 48.92 36.97 -142.71
C GLU A 274 49.82 35.84 -142.19
N SER A 275 49.98 34.75 -142.99
CA SER A 275 50.89 33.63 -142.74
C SER A 275 51.49 33.08 -144.05
N GLU A 276 52.81 32.83 -144.08
CA GLU A 276 53.57 32.38 -145.27
C GLU A 276 53.23 33.12 -146.60
N GLY A 277 52.85 34.41 -146.52
CA GLY A 277 52.45 35.23 -147.67
C GLY A 277 51.00 35.06 -148.13
N ILE A 278 50.13 34.47 -147.29
CA ILE A 278 48.68 34.35 -147.48
C ILE A 278 47.96 35.23 -146.44
N THR A 279 47.26 36.27 -146.89
CA THR A 279 46.52 37.23 -146.04
C THR A 279 45.00 36.97 -146.03
N LYS A 280 44.32 37.23 -144.91
CA LYS A 280 42.86 37.10 -144.66
C LYS A 280 42.35 38.21 -143.71
N SER A 281 41.10 38.69 -143.83
CA SER A 281 40.53 39.75 -142.95
C SER A 281 39.02 39.64 -142.68
N LEU A 282 38.53 40.30 -141.60
CA LEU A 282 37.17 40.24 -141.02
C LEU A 282 36.77 41.54 -140.27
N GLU A 283 35.48 41.91 -140.21
CA GLU A 283 34.94 43.09 -139.48
C GLU A 283 33.69 42.73 -138.62
N LYS A 284 33.51 43.37 -137.44
CA LYS A 284 32.38 43.22 -136.48
C LYS A 284 31.95 44.56 -135.83
N THR A 285 30.83 44.58 -135.10
CA THR A 285 30.26 45.74 -134.37
C THR A 285 30.01 45.42 -132.88
N VAL A 286 30.13 46.43 -131.99
CA VAL A 286 30.06 46.36 -130.50
C VAL A 286 29.02 47.35 -129.94
N VAL A 287 28.44 47.12 -128.74
CA VAL A 287 27.39 47.94 -128.06
C VAL A 287 27.61 48.00 -126.53
N LEU A 288 27.20 49.09 -125.83
CA LEU A 288 27.38 49.32 -124.37
C LEU A 288 26.17 50.06 -123.70
N ASN A 289 25.82 49.75 -122.42
CA ASN A 289 24.60 50.18 -121.66
C ASN A 289 24.88 50.86 -120.28
N GLU A 290 23.85 51.34 -119.53
CA GLU A 290 23.96 51.97 -118.18
C GLU A 290 23.69 51.00 -116.99
N SER A 291 24.15 51.30 -115.76
CA SER A 291 24.11 50.45 -114.54
C SER A 291 22.76 50.44 -113.77
N ILE A 292 22.62 49.61 -112.70
CA ILE A 292 21.37 49.34 -111.91
C ILE A 292 21.38 50.05 -110.52
N GLU A 293 20.20 50.40 -109.98
CA GLU A 293 19.96 51.02 -108.66
C GLU A 293 18.71 50.42 -107.94
N ILE A 294 18.78 50.16 -106.62
CA ILE A 294 17.71 49.55 -105.77
C ILE A 294 17.40 50.43 -104.55
N VAL A 295 16.11 50.56 -104.16
CA VAL A 295 15.65 51.36 -103.00
C VAL A 295 14.61 50.61 -102.15
N VAL A 296 14.77 50.61 -100.81
CA VAL A 296 13.76 50.08 -99.86
C VAL A 296 12.70 51.15 -99.54
N SER A 297 11.44 50.78 -99.68
CA SER A 297 10.30 51.70 -99.58
C SER A 297 9.63 51.69 -98.20
N ASN A 298 9.54 50.53 -97.53
CA ASN A 298 8.86 50.35 -96.24
C ASN A 298 9.25 49.03 -95.54
N LYS A 299 9.07 48.92 -94.21
CA LYS A 299 9.29 47.67 -93.44
C LYS A 299 8.42 47.58 -92.18
N VAL A 300 8.12 46.36 -91.70
CA VAL A 300 7.43 46.07 -90.42
C VAL A 300 8.14 44.92 -89.68
N ASP A 301 8.28 45.03 -88.36
CA ASP A 301 8.96 44.07 -87.47
C ASP A 301 8.02 42.99 -86.88
N ASP A 302 8.60 41.92 -86.33
CA ASP A 302 7.94 40.68 -85.87
C ASP A 302 7.58 40.74 -84.35
N ASP A 303 6.42 40.21 -83.93
CA ASP A 303 5.93 40.34 -82.54
C ASP A 303 6.27 39.13 -81.64
N CYS A 304 6.09 39.23 -80.31
CA CYS A 304 6.44 38.14 -79.36
C CYS A 304 5.59 36.85 -79.50
N THR A 305 4.68 36.72 -80.49
CA THR A 305 3.88 35.50 -80.68
C THR A 305 4.64 34.39 -81.43
N ASP A 306 4.03 33.20 -81.50
CA ASP A 306 4.51 32.06 -82.32
C ASP A 306 4.17 32.19 -83.82
N SER A 307 3.62 33.33 -84.25
CA SER A 307 3.27 33.59 -85.65
C SER A 307 4.06 34.77 -86.23
N ASN A 308 4.77 34.53 -87.33
CA ASN A 308 5.59 35.52 -88.03
C ASN A 308 4.75 36.69 -88.60
N THR A 309 5.05 37.94 -88.24
CA THR A 309 4.24 39.12 -88.65
C THR A 309 4.95 40.22 -89.45
N GLY A 310 6.27 40.12 -89.72
CA GLY A 310 7.05 41.17 -90.40
C GLY A 310 6.86 41.30 -91.94
N SER A 311 7.35 42.39 -92.53
CA SER A 311 7.29 42.66 -94.00
C SER A 311 8.34 43.66 -94.54
N ILE A 312 8.59 43.65 -95.85
CA ILE A 312 9.55 44.52 -96.59
C ILE A 312 8.98 44.89 -97.97
N ASP A 313 9.06 46.17 -98.38
CA ASP A 313 8.69 46.66 -99.73
C ASP A 313 9.87 47.38 -100.44
N ILE A 314 10.08 47.23 -101.77
CA ILE A 314 11.23 47.80 -102.53
C ILE A 314 10.86 48.46 -103.89
N THR A 315 11.83 49.08 -104.61
CA THR A 315 11.73 49.55 -106.01
C THR A 315 13.10 49.58 -106.72
N VAL A 316 13.16 49.49 -108.06
CA VAL A 316 14.40 49.34 -108.88
C VAL A 316 14.42 50.22 -110.15
N SER A 317 15.60 50.68 -110.59
CA SER A 317 15.82 51.31 -111.91
C SER A 317 17.22 51.01 -112.52
N GLY A 318 17.43 51.32 -113.81
CA GLY A 318 18.72 51.15 -114.51
C GLY A 318 18.79 49.93 -115.45
N GLY A 319 19.98 49.56 -115.94
CA GLY A 319 20.19 48.37 -116.79
C GLY A 319 19.42 48.37 -118.13
N ASP A 320 19.14 47.18 -118.67
CA ASP A 320 18.33 46.97 -119.87
C ASP A 320 16.81 47.22 -119.68
N GLY A 321 16.36 47.27 -118.41
CA GLY A 321 14.97 47.48 -118.01
C GLY A 321 14.13 46.21 -117.77
N ASN A 322 14.72 45.00 -117.81
CA ASN A 322 14.06 43.73 -117.50
C ASN A 322 14.70 43.04 -116.27
N TYR A 323 14.12 43.19 -115.08
CA TYR A 323 14.72 42.67 -113.84
C TYR A 323 14.21 41.29 -113.41
N THR A 324 15.08 40.54 -112.73
CA THR A 324 14.75 39.35 -111.94
C THR A 324 15.15 39.56 -110.48
N PHE A 325 14.30 39.12 -109.54
CA PHE A 325 14.48 39.33 -108.10
C PHE A 325 14.76 38.00 -107.39
N GLN A 326 15.89 37.90 -106.68
CA GLN A 326 16.24 36.74 -105.88
C GLN A 326 16.42 37.13 -104.41
N TRP A 327 15.39 36.84 -103.61
CA TRP A 327 15.43 37.01 -102.15
C TRP A 327 16.09 35.80 -101.46
N SER A 328 16.86 36.09 -100.40
CA SER A 328 17.47 35.12 -99.50
C SER A 328 17.48 35.64 -98.06
N THR A 329 17.71 34.75 -97.09
CA THR A 329 17.83 35.09 -95.67
C THR A 329 18.69 34.04 -94.98
N LEU A 330 19.41 34.44 -93.93
CA LEU A 330 20.33 33.58 -93.18
C LEU A 330 19.69 32.99 -91.91
N ASP A 331 18.86 33.80 -91.26
CA ASP A 331 18.30 33.62 -89.92
C ASP A 331 16.78 33.84 -89.88
N GLY A 332 16.18 34.42 -90.93
CA GLY A 332 14.75 34.63 -91.09
C GLY A 332 14.02 33.51 -91.85
N SER A 333 12.71 33.69 -92.00
CA SER A 333 11.80 32.76 -92.68
C SER A 333 10.53 33.48 -93.15
N GLY A 334 9.87 32.96 -94.19
CA GLY A 334 8.63 33.55 -94.75
C GLY A 334 8.75 34.08 -96.19
N LEU A 335 9.90 33.89 -96.85
CA LEU A 335 10.13 34.37 -98.21
C LEU A 335 9.17 33.79 -99.26
N VAL A 336 8.75 34.67 -100.18
CA VAL A 336 8.00 34.36 -101.40
C VAL A 336 8.93 34.51 -102.60
N THR A 337 9.05 33.45 -103.41
CA THR A 337 9.92 33.42 -104.60
C THR A 337 9.45 34.38 -105.69
N ASP A 338 10.40 35.05 -106.35
CA ASP A 338 10.22 35.94 -107.50
C ASP A 338 9.27 37.15 -107.27
N ALA A 339 8.96 37.47 -106.01
CA ALA A 339 8.21 38.66 -105.63
C ALA A 339 9.14 39.86 -105.39
N GLU A 340 8.72 41.05 -105.85
CA GLU A 340 9.40 42.32 -105.54
C GLU A 340 9.32 42.58 -104.02
N ASP A 341 8.11 42.57 -103.44
CA ASP A 341 7.84 42.80 -102.01
C ASP A 341 7.61 41.49 -101.21
N GLN A 342 7.78 41.54 -99.88
CA GLN A 342 7.77 40.38 -98.98
C GLN A 342 6.91 40.60 -97.72
N THR A 343 6.16 39.58 -97.26
CA THR A 343 5.29 39.66 -96.06
C THR A 343 5.22 38.32 -95.32
N GLY A 344 4.95 38.34 -94.00
CA GLY A 344 4.89 37.14 -93.15
C GLY A 344 6.25 36.67 -92.64
N LEU A 345 7.17 37.64 -92.46
CA LEU A 345 8.57 37.41 -92.14
C LEU A 345 8.79 37.24 -90.63
N SER A 346 9.59 36.24 -90.23
CA SER A 346 10.14 36.22 -88.87
C SER A 346 11.26 37.26 -88.75
N ALA A 347 11.66 37.58 -87.51
CA ALA A 347 12.94 38.26 -87.27
C ALA A 347 14.10 37.57 -88.02
N GLY A 348 15.01 38.38 -88.55
CA GLY A 348 16.13 37.96 -89.40
C GLY A 348 16.51 39.01 -90.43
N THR A 349 17.65 38.79 -91.11
CA THR A 349 18.17 39.63 -92.19
C THR A 349 17.82 39.02 -93.54
N TYR A 350 17.30 39.85 -94.45
CA TYR A 350 16.83 39.48 -95.77
C TYR A 350 17.63 40.22 -96.84
N THR A 351 18.18 39.50 -97.80
CA THR A 351 19.02 40.02 -98.89
C THR A 351 18.31 39.82 -100.22
N VAL A 352 18.23 40.87 -101.05
CA VAL A 352 17.72 40.77 -102.44
C VAL A 352 18.82 41.07 -103.45
N LEU A 353 19.05 40.12 -104.36
CA LEU A 353 19.84 40.29 -105.58
C LEU A 353 18.89 40.63 -106.72
N VAL A 354 19.23 41.64 -107.51
CA VAL A 354 18.49 42.03 -108.72
C VAL A 354 19.42 41.99 -109.93
N THR A 355 18.99 41.31 -111.00
CA THR A 355 19.79 41.11 -112.22
C THR A 355 18.97 41.49 -113.46
N ASP A 356 19.61 42.13 -114.44
CA ASP A 356 18.98 42.53 -115.71
C ASP A 356 19.13 41.50 -116.84
N GLY A 357 18.55 41.80 -118.01
CA GLY A 357 18.53 40.90 -119.16
C GLY A 357 19.89 40.63 -119.82
N GLU A 358 20.89 41.46 -119.56
CA GLU A 358 22.24 41.40 -120.17
C GLU A 358 23.34 41.15 -119.11
N THR A 359 22.96 40.57 -117.96
CA THR A 359 23.81 40.06 -116.87
C THR A 359 24.47 41.09 -115.94
N CYS A 360 24.12 42.37 -116.01
CA CYS A 360 24.51 43.32 -114.96
C CYS A 360 23.62 43.09 -113.71
N SER A 361 24.13 43.25 -112.47
CA SER A 361 23.39 42.92 -111.24
C SER A 361 23.81 43.72 -109.99
N GLU A 362 22.87 43.98 -109.07
CA GLU A 362 23.07 44.76 -107.83
C GLU A 362 22.37 44.08 -106.61
N THR A 363 22.74 44.39 -105.35
CA THR A 363 22.23 43.68 -104.14
C THR A 363 22.04 44.58 -102.92
N ILE A 364 21.03 44.33 -102.07
CA ILE A 364 20.80 45.06 -100.80
C ILE A 364 20.26 44.16 -99.66
N ASP A 365 20.60 44.51 -98.40
CA ASP A 365 20.17 43.83 -97.16
C ASP A 365 19.14 44.64 -96.35
N VAL A 366 18.20 43.96 -95.68
CA VAL A 366 17.14 44.54 -94.83
C VAL A 366 16.92 43.70 -93.56
N LEU A 367 16.78 44.35 -92.39
CA LEU A 367 16.63 43.67 -91.09
C LEU A 367 15.22 43.79 -90.50
N ILE A 368 14.65 42.63 -90.12
CA ILE A 368 13.44 42.46 -89.31
C ILE A 368 13.85 42.02 -87.90
N ILE A 369 13.31 42.63 -86.84
CA ILE A 369 13.61 42.29 -85.44
C ILE A 369 12.38 41.77 -84.68
N LYS A 370 12.62 41.11 -83.52
CA LYS A 370 11.63 40.70 -82.51
C LYS A 370 12.09 41.25 -81.14
N PRO A 371 11.20 41.62 -80.20
CA PRO A 371 11.61 42.24 -78.93
C PRO A 371 12.51 41.33 -78.06
N ASP A 372 13.40 41.96 -77.27
CA ASP A 372 14.29 41.24 -76.35
C ASP A 372 13.51 40.60 -75.19
N PRO A 373 13.97 39.45 -74.65
CA PRO A 373 13.42 38.86 -73.44
C PRO A 373 13.90 39.59 -72.18
N SER A 374 13.06 39.64 -71.15
CA SER A 374 13.43 40.18 -69.83
C SER A 374 14.62 39.42 -69.21
N PRO A 375 15.46 40.09 -68.40
CA PRO A 375 16.57 39.45 -67.71
C PRO A 375 16.09 38.29 -66.83
N MET A 376 16.89 37.22 -66.72
CA MET A 376 16.54 36.07 -65.88
C MET A 376 16.65 36.41 -64.37
N PRO A 377 15.70 35.97 -63.52
CA PRO A 377 15.82 36.14 -62.07
C PRO A 377 16.96 35.28 -61.49
N SER A 378 17.41 35.61 -60.27
CA SER A 378 18.42 34.81 -59.55
C SER A 378 17.83 33.50 -59.01
N PRO A 379 18.57 32.36 -59.06
CA PRO A 379 18.20 31.16 -58.33
C PRO A 379 18.10 31.42 -56.81
N ALA A 380 17.20 30.70 -56.13
CA ALA A 380 16.98 30.82 -54.70
C ALA A 380 17.04 29.45 -54.00
N SER A 381 17.41 29.44 -52.72
CA SER A 381 17.40 28.25 -51.86
C SER A 381 16.80 28.62 -50.51
N PHE A 382 15.95 27.75 -49.98
CA PHE A 382 15.35 27.87 -48.65
C PHE A 382 15.57 26.58 -47.87
N ASP A 383 16.09 26.68 -46.65
CA ASP A 383 16.21 25.55 -45.72
C ASP A 383 15.23 25.78 -44.56
N TYR A 384 14.48 24.74 -44.19
CA TYR A 384 13.52 24.77 -43.08
C TYR A 384 13.65 23.53 -42.21
N CYS A 385 13.36 23.66 -40.92
CA CYS A 385 13.18 22.52 -40.03
C CYS A 385 11.77 21.93 -40.21
N VAL A 386 11.63 20.62 -40.00
CA VAL A 386 10.31 19.97 -39.91
C VAL A 386 9.42 20.68 -38.87
N ASP A 387 8.12 20.75 -39.13
CA ASP A 387 7.10 21.39 -38.31
C ASP A 387 7.27 22.90 -38.03
N SER A 388 8.13 23.61 -38.77
CA SER A 388 8.25 25.09 -38.76
C SER A 388 6.98 25.86 -39.22
N GLY A 389 5.85 25.19 -39.42
CA GLY A 389 4.63 25.71 -40.05
C GLY A 389 4.74 25.90 -41.57
N ASP A 390 3.60 25.95 -42.24
CA ASP A 390 3.51 26.13 -43.70
C ASP A 390 4.19 27.45 -44.16
N GLN A 391 5.19 27.34 -45.05
CA GLN A 391 6.03 28.45 -45.51
C GLN A 391 5.61 28.92 -46.91
N LEU A 392 5.16 30.17 -47.04
CA LEU A 392 4.91 30.80 -48.34
C LEU A 392 6.25 31.25 -48.97
N LEU A 393 6.62 30.68 -50.12
CA LEU A 393 7.85 31.07 -50.79
C LEU A 393 7.74 32.49 -51.35
N SER A 394 8.82 33.26 -51.24
CA SER A 394 8.88 34.64 -51.73
C SER A 394 10.27 34.93 -52.29
N VAL A 395 10.32 35.29 -53.57
CA VAL A 395 11.54 35.73 -54.25
C VAL A 395 11.29 37.15 -54.77
N VAL A 396 12.23 38.05 -54.50
CA VAL A 396 12.15 39.45 -54.93
C VAL A 396 12.65 39.55 -56.39
N PRO A 397 11.91 40.18 -57.31
CA PRO A 397 12.35 40.41 -58.68
C PRO A 397 13.57 41.33 -58.76
N ILE A 398 14.26 41.36 -59.90
CA ILE A 398 15.52 42.11 -60.06
C ILE A 398 15.37 43.63 -59.86
N SER A 399 14.18 44.18 -60.15
CA SER A 399 13.73 45.51 -59.75
C SER A 399 12.21 45.52 -59.58
N SER A 400 11.65 46.64 -59.11
CA SER A 400 10.20 46.86 -59.00
C SER A 400 9.44 46.92 -60.33
N ASP A 401 10.16 46.89 -61.47
CA ASP A 401 9.59 47.05 -62.81
C ASP A 401 9.21 45.69 -63.45
N TYR A 402 9.52 44.60 -62.75
CA TYR A 402 9.27 43.21 -63.15
C TYR A 402 8.36 42.50 -62.13
N GLU A 403 7.56 41.56 -62.62
CA GLU A 403 6.77 40.65 -61.78
C GLU A 403 7.24 39.20 -61.96
N ILE A 404 7.26 38.43 -60.86
CA ILE A 404 7.66 37.01 -60.86
C ILE A 404 6.47 36.13 -61.25
N THR A 405 6.68 35.23 -62.21
CA THR A 405 5.76 34.11 -62.47
C THR A 405 6.39 32.82 -61.94
N TRP A 406 5.59 32.03 -61.20
CA TRP A 406 6.02 30.78 -60.58
C TRP A 406 5.63 29.58 -61.43
N TYR A 407 6.42 28.51 -61.33
CA TYR A 407 6.25 27.25 -62.06
C TYR A 407 6.52 26.06 -61.13
N ASP A 408 5.80 24.96 -61.32
CA ASP A 408 6.00 23.71 -60.58
C ASP A 408 7.23 22.91 -61.07
N GLU A 409 7.51 21.77 -60.43
CA GLU A 409 8.62 20.87 -60.80
C GLU A 409 8.55 20.37 -62.26
N ASN A 410 7.36 20.38 -62.88
CA ASN A 410 7.10 19.96 -64.25
C ASN A 410 7.08 21.14 -65.24
N MET A 411 7.51 22.33 -64.80
CA MET A 411 7.54 23.58 -65.55
C MET A 411 6.14 24.06 -66.00
N LEU A 412 5.09 23.77 -65.23
CA LEU A 412 3.74 24.31 -65.46
C LEU A 412 3.50 25.59 -64.63
N PRO A 413 2.91 26.65 -65.20
CA PRO A 413 2.74 27.93 -64.52
C PRO A 413 1.72 27.84 -63.37
N LEU A 414 2.10 28.42 -62.23
CA LEU A 414 1.32 28.51 -61.00
C LEU A 414 0.66 29.88 -60.87
N ALA A 415 -0.60 29.91 -60.44
CA ALA A 415 -1.39 31.14 -60.33
C ALA A 415 -0.97 32.07 -59.16
N VAL A 416 -0.22 31.54 -58.19
CA VAL A 416 0.33 32.23 -57.02
C VAL A 416 1.66 31.57 -56.62
N ALA A 417 2.45 32.26 -55.79
CA ALA A 417 3.64 31.65 -55.19
C ALA A 417 3.25 30.40 -54.34
N PRO A 418 4.04 29.32 -54.39
CA PRO A 418 3.73 28.08 -53.69
C PRO A 418 3.94 28.21 -52.17
N THR A 419 3.08 27.52 -51.41
CA THR A 419 3.25 27.30 -49.98
C THR A 419 3.78 25.88 -49.76
N ILE A 420 4.86 25.74 -49.00
CA ILE A 420 5.49 24.46 -48.65
C ILE A 420 5.02 24.05 -47.27
N SER A 421 4.52 22.82 -47.15
CA SER A 421 4.29 22.25 -45.83
C SER A 421 5.57 21.63 -45.30
N THR A 422 5.94 22.00 -44.07
CA THR A 422 7.13 21.49 -43.39
C THR A 422 6.84 20.23 -42.56
N ALA A 423 5.64 19.65 -42.66
CA ALA A 423 5.20 18.50 -41.84
C ALA A 423 5.99 17.20 -42.07
N THR A 424 6.79 17.11 -43.14
CA THR A 424 7.67 15.98 -43.43
C THR A 424 8.97 16.46 -44.05
N ALA A 425 10.09 15.82 -43.68
CA ALA A 425 11.38 16.09 -44.30
C ALA A 425 11.40 15.62 -45.76
N ASP A 426 11.63 16.55 -46.70
CA ASP A 426 11.68 16.32 -48.14
C ASP A 426 12.40 17.49 -48.86
N THR A 427 12.72 17.33 -50.14
CA THR A 427 13.31 18.39 -50.97
C THR A 427 12.42 18.70 -52.18
N TYR A 428 11.91 19.93 -52.23
CA TYR A 428 11.04 20.44 -53.28
C TYR A 428 11.81 21.30 -54.29
N THR A 429 11.42 21.24 -55.57
CA THR A 429 12.00 22.05 -56.64
C THR A 429 10.91 22.81 -57.39
N TYR A 430 11.11 24.12 -57.59
CA TYR A 430 10.24 25.01 -58.35
C TYR A 430 11.08 25.81 -59.35
N TYR A 431 10.40 26.47 -60.29
CA TYR A 431 11.04 27.41 -61.21
C TYR A 431 10.33 28.77 -61.20
N ILE A 432 11.06 29.82 -61.55
CA ILE A 432 10.54 31.19 -61.67
C ILE A 432 11.02 31.86 -62.96
N THR A 433 10.17 32.66 -63.57
CA THR A 433 10.52 33.65 -64.62
C THR A 433 10.17 35.05 -64.12
N GLN A 434 10.53 36.07 -64.89
CA GLN A 434 9.99 37.42 -64.70
C GLN A 434 9.66 38.09 -66.03
N THR A 435 8.65 38.96 -66.02
CA THR A 435 8.25 39.78 -67.19
C THR A 435 8.18 41.24 -66.79
N ARG A 436 8.55 42.16 -67.68
CA ARG A 436 8.46 43.61 -67.42
C ARG A 436 7.01 44.09 -67.52
N ILE A 437 6.57 44.86 -66.51
CA ILE A 437 5.15 45.22 -66.29
C ILE A 437 4.54 46.06 -67.43
N ASP A 438 5.35 46.75 -68.24
CA ASP A 438 4.89 47.55 -69.38
C ASP A 438 4.82 46.80 -70.73
N GLY A 439 5.17 45.51 -70.76
CA GLY A 439 4.98 44.62 -71.92
C GLY A 439 5.88 44.92 -73.11
N THR A 440 7.00 45.65 -72.95
CA THR A 440 7.94 45.92 -74.04
C THR A 440 9.05 44.88 -74.20
N GLU A 441 9.08 43.88 -73.34
CA GLU A 441 10.02 42.75 -73.33
C GLU A 441 9.21 41.44 -73.30
N CYS A 442 9.69 40.39 -73.96
CA CYS A 442 9.06 39.06 -73.82
C CYS A 442 9.48 38.41 -72.46
N GLU A 443 8.79 37.37 -72.00
CA GLU A 443 9.07 36.70 -70.71
C GLU A 443 10.53 36.16 -70.61
N SER A 444 11.13 36.21 -69.41
CA SER A 444 12.49 35.73 -69.18
C SER A 444 12.64 34.21 -69.25
N GLY A 445 13.89 33.74 -69.34
CA GLY A 445 14.23 32.34 -69.02
C GLY A 445 13.92 31.98 -67.55
N MET A 446 13.86 30.67 -67.27
CA MET A 446 13.55 30.12 -65.94
C MET A 446 14.79 30.00 -65.04
N ALA A 447 14.67 30.40 -63.78
CA ALA A 447 15.63 30.11 -62.71
C ALA A 447 15.05 29.10 -61.71
N GLN A 448 15.91 28.25 -61.12
CA GLN A 448 15.51 27.22 -60.16
C GLN A 448 15.38 27.79 -58.73
N VAL A 449 14.36 27.34 -58.02
CA VAL A 449 14.18 27.53 -56.58
C VAL A 449 14.18 26.16 -55.90
N THR A 450 15.08 25.95 -54.94
CA THR A 450 15.16 24.70 -54.15
C THR A 450 14.67 24.95 -52.74
N VAL A 451 13.88 24.02 -52.18
CA VAL A 451 13.45 24.07 -50.78
C VAL A 451 13.80 22.74 -50.12
N ASN A 452 14.56 22.79 -49.04
CA ASN A 452 14.99 21.62 -48.28
C ASN A 452 14.35 21.67 -46.89
N VAL A 453 13.53 20.68 -46.57
CA VAL A 453 12.93 20.50 -45.24
C VAL A 453 13.65 19.34 -44.57
N ALA A 454 14.33 19.59 -43.45
CA ALA A 454 15.16 18.58 -42.78
C ALA A 454 14.82 18.46 -41.28
N GLN A 455 15.22 17.33 -40.69
CA GLN A 455 14.95 17.05 -39.27
C GLN A 455 15.91 17.85 -38.39
N CYS A 456 15.40 18.86 -37.69
CA CYS A 456 16.11 19.56 -36.63
C CYS A 456 15.55 19.05 -35.30
N SER A 457 16.36 18.40 -34.48
CA SER A 457 15.92 17.84 -33.20
C SER A 457 17.05 17.90 -32.18
N ILE A 458 16.73 18.46 -31.03
CA ILE A 458 17.44 18.29 -29.78
C ILE A 458 16.60 17.33 -28.92
N ALA A 459 17.23 16.55 -28.04
CA ALA A 459 16.54 15.70 -27.09
C ALA A 459 17.16 15.85 -25.68
N LEU A 460 16.33 15.84 -24.64
CA LEU A 460 16.73 15.93 -23.23
C LEU A 460 16.22 14.72 -22.44
N VAL A 461 17.14 13.87 -21.97
CA VAL A 461 16.82 12.83 -20.99
C VAL A 461 17.14 13.34 -19.59
N LYS A 462 16.23 13.15 -18.64
CA LYS A 462 16.39 13.52 -17.24
C LYS A 462 16.06 12.36 -16.32
N GLU A 463 17.05 11.95 -15.55
CA GLU A 463 16.96 10.86 -14.58
C GLU A 463 17.52 11.32 -13.23
N TYR A 464 17.05 10.70 -12.15
CA TYR A 464 17.72 10.82 -10.85
C TYR A 464 18.69 9.65 -10.66
N THR A 465 19.83 9.90 -10.04
CA THR A 465 20.93 8.91 -9.90
C THR A 465 21.02 8.28 -8.51
N ASN A 466 20.15 8.69 -7.59
CA ASN A 466 20.07 8.13 -6.24
C ASN A 466 19.68 6.64 -6.27
N VAL A 467 20.20 5.89 -5.29
CA VAL A 467 19.75 4.51 -5.03
C VAL A 467 18.52 4.56 -4.14
N LEU A 468 17.39 4.03 -4.62
CA LEU A 468 16.16 3.90 -3.84
C LEU A 468 16.31 2.88 -2.69
N SER A 469 15.45 3.02 -1.69
CA SER A 469 15.24 2.04 -0.61
C SER A 469 14.67 0.71 -1.16
N PRO A 470 14.63 -0.36 -0.34
CA PRO A 470 13.93 -1.60 -0.70
C PRO A 470 12.46 -1.40 -1.08
N ASP A 471 11.83 -0.35 -0.54
CA ASP A 471 10.42 0.01 -0.75
C ASP A 471 10.20 0.88 -2.00
N ASN A 472 11.25 1.04 -2.81
CA ASN A 472 11.24 1.74 -4.10
C ASN A 472 10.88 3.24 -3.97
N CYS A 473 11.32 3.87 -2.88
CA CYS A 473 11.25 5.31 -2.63
C CYS A 473 12.63 5.84 -2.20
N LEU A 474 12.81 7.16 -2.23
CA LEU A 474 14.03 7.81 -1.76
C LEU A 474 13.86 8.19 -0.29
N ASP A 475 14.61 7.53 0.58
CA ASP A 475 14.62 7.78 2.02
C ASP A 475 15.39 9.08 2.32
N PRO A 476 14.74 10.14 2.83
CA PRO A 476 15.37 11.43 3.07
C PRO A 476 16.39 11.41 4.23
N THR A 477 16.32 10.43 5.14
CA THR A 477 17.26 10.30 6.27
C THR A 477 18.63 9.82 5.82
N THR A 478 18.69 8.91 4.84
CA THR A 478 19.94 8.43 4.23
C THR A 478 20.34 9.20 2.97
N ASN A 479 19.38 9.80 2.26
CA ASN A 479 19.58 10.55 1.02
C ASN A 479 18.85 11.91 1.07
N PRO A 480 19.35 12.92 1.80
CA PRO A 480 18.67 14.23 1.96
C PRO A 480 18.64 15.10 0.69
N THR A 481 19.15 14.60 -0.44
CA THR A 481 19.21 15.31 -1.72
C THR A 481 18.92 14.39 -2.91
N ILE A 482 18.07 14.83 -3.83
CA ILE A 482 17.90 14.21 -5.15
C ILE A 482 19.00 14.72 -6.07
N ASN A 483 19.74 13.82 -6.71
CA ASN A 483 20.77 14.12 -7.70
C ASN A 483 20.23 13.83 -9.10
N TYR A 484 20.03 14.87 -9.90
CA TYR A 484 19.55 14.76 -11.27
C TYR A 484 20.71 14.77 -12.28
N SER A 485 20.60 13.91 -13.30
CA SER A 485 21.44 13.88 -14.51
C SER A 485 20.59 14.32 -15.70
N PHE A 486 21.15 15.21 -16.52
CA PHE A 486 20.53 15.79 -17.71
C PHE A 486 21.39 15.47 -18.92
N THR A 487 20.88 14.64 -19.82
CA THR A 487 21.60 14.16 -21.00
C THR A 487 21.00 14.78 -22.25
N VAL A 488 21.66 15.78 -22.81
CA VAL A 488 21.25 16.48 -24.04
C VAL A 488 21.87 15.79 -25.25
N THR A 489 21.09 15.45 -26.27
CA THR A 489 21.58 14.80 -27.51
C THR A 489 21.09 15.53 -28.76
N ASN A 490 21.95 15.68 -29.77
CA ASN A 490 21.55 16.17 -31.09
C ASN A 490 21.12 15.01 -31.99
N ASN A 491 19.81 14.88 -32.19
CA ASN A 491 19.20 13.87 -33.06
C ASN A 491 18.88 14.42 -34.47
N GLY A 492 19.16 15.70 -34.73
CA GLY A 492 18.90 16.38 -36.01
C GLY A 492 19.99 16.16 -37.06
N THR A 493 19.84 16.85 -38.20
CA THR A 493 20.79 16.81 -39.33
C THR A 493 21.74 18.02 -39.39
N TYR A 494 21.61 18.96 -38.46
CA TYR A 494 22.45 20.16 -38.35
C TYR A 494 23.08 20.23 -36.96
N ASP A 495 24.29 20.77 -36.87
CA ASP A 495 24.94 21.03 -35.59
C ASP A 495 24.18 22.13 -34.82
N LEU A 496 24.10 21.99 -33.49
CA LEU A 496 23.30 22.84 -32.61
C LEU A 496 24.21 23.78 -31.81
N SER A 497 23.90 25.08 -31.84
CA SER A 497 24.62 26.11 -31.07
C SER A 497 23.74 26.74 -29.99
N ASN A 498 24.34 27.45 -29.02
CA ASN A 498 23.63 28.10 -27.91
C ASN A 498 22.73 27.14 -27.10
N ILE A 499 23.24 25.95 -26.76
CA ILE A 499 22.50 25.00 -25.90
C ILE A 499 22.23 25.65 -24.54
N GLN A 500 20.96 25.72 -24.13
CA GLN A 500 20.53 26.21 -22.82
C GLN A 500 19.54 25.22 -22.20
N ILE A 501 19.74 24.89 -20.92
CA ILE A 501 18.81 24.06 -20.13
C ILE A 501 18.20 24.96 -19.05
N THR A 502 16.89 24.93 -18.90
CA THR A 502 16.13 25.57 -17.82
C THR A 502 15.33 24.53 -17.04
N ASP A 503 15.21 24.72 -15.73
CA ASP A 503 14.59 23.75 -14.83
C ASP A 503 13.87 24.51 -13.69
N PRO A 504 12.53 24.52 -13.65
CA PRO A 504 11.77 25.27 -12.65
C PRO A 504 12.04 24.88 -11.19
N LEU A 505 12.57 23.68 -10.92
CA LEU A 505 12.95 23.28 -9.56
C LEU A 505 14.25 23.97 -9.10
N PHE A 506 15.07 24.43 -10.04
CA PHE A 506 16.34 25.14 -9.80
C PHE A 506 16.27 26.64 -10.08
N GLU A 507 15.07 27.18 -10.23
CA GLU A 507 14.79 28.61 -10.47
C GLU A 507 13.88 29.20 -9.37
N ALA A 508 13.91 30.53 -9.20
CA ALA A 508 13.10 31.19 -8.18
C ALA A 508 11.59 30.96 -8.42
N PRO A 509 10.79 30.62 -7.39
CA PRO A 509 11.03 30.84 -5.96
C PRO A 509 11.87 29.76 -5.24
N ASN A 510 12.21 28.66 -5.90
CA ASN A 510 13.07 27.61 -5.34
C ASN A 510 14.54 28.10 -5.22
N PRO A 511 15.40 27.39 -4.47
CA PRO A 511 16.82 27.70 -4.42
C PRO A 511 17.45 27.67 -5.83
N ILE A 512 18.11 28.76 -6.22
CA ILE A 512 18.78 28.83 -7.53
C ILE A 512 20.02 27.94 -7.51
N VAL A 513 19.98 26.84 -8.26
CA VAL A 513 21.09 25.87 -8.41
C VAL A 513 21.62 25.93 -9.83
N SER A 514 22.94 26.03 -9.99
CA SER A 514 23.57 26.03 -11.32
C SER A 514 23.82 24.60 -11.81
N LEU A 515 23.22 24.26 -12.94
CA LEU A 515 23.50 23.04 -13.71
C LEU A 515 24.99 22.99 -14.09
N THR A 516 25.68 21.92 -13.70
CA THR A 516 27.12 21.75 -13.95
C THR A 516 27.33 20.77 -15.08
N ARG A 517 27.95 21.16 -16.20
CA ARG A 517 28.35 20.25 -17.30
C ARG A 517 29.45 19.31 -16.78
N THR A 518 29.22 18.00 -16.78
CA THR A 518 30.08 16.98 -16.15
C THR A 518 30.75 16.03 -17.15
N ASP A 519 30.08 15.73 -18.27
CA ASP A 519 30.70 15.13 -19.47
C ASP A 519 30.38 16.06 -20.64
N ASP A 520 31.43 16.61 -21.27
CA ASP A 520 31.26 17.65 -22.27
C ASP A 520 30.92 17.12 -23.65
N GLY A 521 31.25 15.87 -24.00
CA GLY A 521 30.96 15.20 -25.28
C GLY A 521 31.60 15.82 -26.55
N ASP A 522 31.95 17.11 -26.44
CA ASP A 522 32.51 18.07 -27.39
C ASP A 522 34.00 17.80 -27.59
N GLY A 523 34.28 16.77 -28.39
CA GLY A 523 35.63 16.23 -28.58
C GLY A 523 36.59 17.17 -29.33
N ASP A 524 36.10 18.25 -29.95
CA ASP A 524 36.90 19.27 -30.64
C ASP A 524 36.88 20.66 -29.96
N VAL A 525 36.14 20.82 -28.87
CA VAL A 525 36.10 21.98 -27.95
C VAL A 525 35.63 23.25 -28.66
N ASN A 526 34.49 23.16 -29.32
CA ASN A 526 33.93 24.22 -30.16
C ASN A 526 32.65 24.88 -29.59
N ASP A 527 32.08 24.38 -28.48
CA ASP A 527 30.80 24.79 -27.87
C ASP A 527 29.58 24.67 -28.82
N ILE A 528 29.63 23.72 -29.75
CA ILE A 528 28.57 23.32 -30.68
C ILE A 528 28.29 21.83 -30.45
N LEU A 529 27.03 21.48 -30.19
CA LEU A 529 26.58 20.10 -30.06
C LEU A 529 26.41 19.51 -31.47
N SER A 530 27.43 18.78 -31.92
CA SER A 530 27.48 18.22 -33.28
C SER A 530 26.45 17.10 -33.48
N VAL A 531 26.10 16.78 -34.72
CA VAL A 531 25.14 15.70 -35.02
C VAL A 531 25.57 14.36 -34.39
N GLY A 532 24.72 13.83 -33.49
CA GLY A 532 24.97 12.58 -32.76
C GLY A 532 25.88 12.70 -31.52
N GLU A 533 26.27 13.91 -31.12
CA GLU A 533 26.91 14.14 -29.81
C GLU A 533 25.88 14.18 -28.67
N THR A 534 26.39 13.93 -27.47
CA THR A 534 25.64 13.92 -26.21
C THR A 534 26.42 14.67 -25.13
N TRP A 535 25.79 15.63 -24.46
CA TRP A 535 26.37 16.40 -23.34
C TRP A 535 25.63 16.07 -22.04
N VAL A 536 26.36 15.91 -20.93
CA VAL A 536 25.77 15.58 -19.61
C VAL A 536 25.97 16.73 -18.62
N TYR A 537 24.89 17.06 -17.90
CA TYR A 537 24.88 18.03 -16.81
C TYR A 537 24.33 17.39 -15.54
N GLU A 538 24.77 17.85 -14.38
CA GLU A 538 24.29 17.41 -13.07
C GLU A 538 23.81 18.60 -12.22
N ALA A 539 22.79 18.35 -11.38
CA ALA A 539 22.34 19.26 -10.33
C ALA A 539 21.71 18.48 -9.16
N SER A 540 21.81 19.03 -7.95
CA SER A 540 21.23 18.42 -6.74
C SER A 540 20.15 19.31 -6.13
N TYR A 541 19.00 18.71 -5.80
CA TYR A 541 17.90 19.31 -5.08
C TYR A 541 17.89 18.81 -3.63
N ALA A 542 17.74 19.70 -2.64
CA ALA A 542 17.59 19.31 -1.24
C ALA A 542 16.12 19.04 -0.93
N ILE A 543 15.82 17.86 -0.37
CA ILE A 543 14.45 17.45 -0.05
C ILE A 543 13.91 18.34 1.09
N THR A 544 12.69 18.82 0.95
CA THR A 544 11.99 19.66 1.92
C THR A 544 10.86 18.89 2.62
N ALA A 545 10.37 19.40 3.75
CA ALA A 545 9.23 18.80 4.45
C ALA A 545 7.96 18.72 3.56
N THR A 546 7.77 19.67 2.65
CA THR A 546 6.65 19.65 1.68
C THR A 546 6.80 18.50 0.67
N ASP A 547 8.03 18.14 0.28
CA ASP A 547 8.26 17.01 -0.63
C ASP A 547 7.96 15.67 0.05
N ILE A 548 8.32 15.56 1.34
CA ILE A 548 7.99 14.40 2.19
C ILE A 548 6.46 14.30 2.33
N GLN A 549 5.77 15.38 2.68
CA GLN A 549 4.30 15.41 2.76
C GLN A 549 3.59 15.02 1.45
N ASN A 550 4.16 15.37 0.30
CA ASN A 550 3.63 15.01 -1.02
C ASN A 550 3.98 13.57 -1.46
N GLY A 551 4.90 12.88 -0.76
CA GLY A 551 5.36 11.52 -1.08
C GLY A 551 6.15 11.39 -2.40
N GLN A 552 6.37 12.50 -3.12
CA GLN A 552 7.11 12.53 -4.38
C GLN A 552 7.55 13.95 -4.75
N VAL A 553 8.65 14.04 -5.52
CA VAL A 553 9.04 15.23 -6.26
C VAL A 553 8.84 14.98 -7.76
N GLU A 554 7.94 15.74 -8.38
CA GLU A 554 7.74 15.78 -9.83
C GLU A 554 8.56 16.93 -10.43
N ASN A 555 9.43 16.65 -11.39
CA ASN A 555 10.27 17.68 -11.99
C ASN A 555 10.50 17.48 -13.51
N GLN A 556 10.29 18.53 -14.30
CA GLN A 556 10.51 18.57 -15.75
C GLN A 556 11.36 19.78 -16.13
N ALA A 557 12.42 19.56 -16.90
CA ALA A 557 13.27 20.59 -17.47
C ALA A 557 12.96 20.81 -18.96
N THR A 558 13.51 21.87 -19.52
CA THR A 558 13.47 22.20 -20.95
C THR A 558 14.90 22.40 -21.45
N VAL A 559 15.21 21.88 -22.63
CA VAL A 559 16.41 22.29 -23.37
C VAL A 559 16.02 23.09 -24.60
N SER A 560 16.85 24.05 -24.97
CA SER A 560 16.77 24.78 -26.24
C SER A 560 18.14 24.82 -26.90
N GLY A 561 18.14 24.91 -28.24
CA GLY A 561 19.34 25.08 -29.06
C GLY A 561 19.00 25.66 -30.43
N VAL A 562 20.01 26.10 -31.18
CA VAL A 562 19.83 26.75 -32.48
C VAL A 562 20.45 25.90 -33.60
N ALA A 563 19.59 25.33 -34.45
CA ALA A 563 19.93 24.63 -35.70
C ALA A 563 19.70 25.55 -36.89
N ASN A 564 20.74 25.83 -37.68
CA ASN A 564 20.63 26.62 -38.92
C ASN A 564 19.85 27.95 -38.80
N GLY A 565 19.92 28.61 -37.64
CA GLY A 565 19.20 29.86 -37.35
C GLY A 565 17.78 29.71 -36.78
N HIS A 566 17.27 28.48 -36.66
CA HIS A 566 15.99 28.16 -36.02
C HIS A 566 16.20 27.61 -34.60
N THR A 567 15.37 28.05 -33.64
CA THR A 567 15.34 27.44 -32.31
C THR A 567 14.64 26.09 -32.38
N VAL A 568 15.26 25.07 -31.80
CA VAL A 568 14.61 23.80 -31.44
C VAL A 568 14.56 23.71 -29.91
N GLU A 569 13.48 23.18 -29.38
CA GLU A 569 13.25 23.00 -27.95
C GLU A 569 12.76 21.57 -27.70
N ASP A 570 13.06 21.04 -26.52
CA ASP A 570 12.58 19.73 -26.07
C ASP A 570 12.32 19.71 -24.56
N LEU A 571 11.33 18.92 -24.14
CA LEU A 571 10.98 18.73 -22.73
C LEU A 571 11.64 17.47 -22.21
N SER A 572 12.17 17.53 -20.99
CA SER A 572 12.83 16.37 -20.41
C SER A 572 11.88 15.21 -20.15
N GLY A 573 12.31 13.99 -20.48
CA GLY A 573 11.71 12.78 -19.95
C GLY A 573 12.69 11.63 -19.75
N SER A 574 12.16 10.41 -19.70
CA SER A 574 12.91 9.20 -19.32
C SER A 574 13.74 8.58 -20.45
N ALA A 575 13.50 9.02 -21.70
CA ALA A 575 14.28 8.69 -22.89
C ALA A 575 14.06 9.80 -23.94
N THR A 576 14.83 9.77 -25.03
CA THR A 576 14.85 10.82 -26.08
C THR A 576 13.60 10.89 -26.96
N ASP A 577 12.49 10.26 -26.55
CA ASP A 577 11.25 10.09 -27.30
C ASP A 577 9.99 10.23 -26.43
N ASN A 578 10.13 10.73 -25.19
CA ASN A 578 9.02 11.00 -24.29
C ASN A 578 9.26 12.21 -23.38
N ASP A 579 8.18 12.94 -23.12
CA ASP A 579 8.18 14.22 -22.39
C ASP A 579 7.54 14.03 -20.99
N ASN A 580 7.69 12.86 -20.39
CA ASN A 580 7.11 12.55 -19.09
C ASN A 580 7.97 13.16 -17.97
N PRO A 581 7.40 13.98 -17.04
CA PRO A 581 8.13 14.51 -15.90
C PRO A 581 8.87 13.43 -15.11
N THR A 582 10.06 13.75 -14.62
CA THR A 582 10.83 12.86 -13.75
C THR A 582 10.19 12.86 -12.37
N ILE A 583 9.46 11.79 -12.05
CA ILE A 583 8.87 11.57 -10.72
C ILE A 583 9.88 10.81 -9.85
N VAL A 584 10.19 11.37 -8.70
CA VAL A 584 11.06 10.77 -7.68
C VAL A 584 10.20 10.50 -6.44
N PRO A 585 9.80 9.23 -6.18
CA PRO A 585 9.04 8.90 -4.97
C PRO A 585 9.92 9.15 -3.73
N ILE A 586 9.37 9.81 -2.71
CA ILE A 586 10.02 10.05 -1.42
C ILE A 586 9.40 9.09 -0.40
N CYS A 587 10.21 8.49 0.47
CA CYS A 587 9.67 7.64 1.53
C CYS A 587 8.97 8.52 2.58
N GLN A 588 7.85 8.02 3.10
CA GLN A 588 7.11 8.59 4.22
C GLN A 588 7.12 7.57 5.36
N ASP A 589 7.23 8.04 6.60
CA ASP A 589 7.22 7.26 7.84
C ASP A 589 6.15 7.86 8.79
N PRO A 590 4.85 7.66 8.50
CA PRO A 590 3.74 8.13 9.34
C PRO A 590 3.68 7.33 10.65
N VAL A 591 3.83 8.03 11.78
CA VAL A 591 3.83 7.41 13.13
C VAL A 591 2.95 8.22 14.06
N ILE A 592 1.88 7.59 14.54
CA ILE A 592 1.09 8.05 15.69
C ILE A 592 1.62 7.36 16.95
N GLU A 593 1.67 8.08 18.06
CA GLU A 593 2.04 7.57 19.38
C GLU A 593 0.94 7.97 20.38
N ILE A 594 0.61 7.09 21.33
CA ILE A 594 -0.29 7.39 22.45
C ILE A 594 0.40 7.14 23.80
N ILE A 595 0.27 8.10 24.72
CA ILE A 595 0.63 7.94 26.12
C ILE A 595 -0.64 8.04 26.96
N LYS A 596 -0.89 7.03 27.78
CA LYS A 596 -2.04 6.94 28.68
C LYS A 596 -1.58 7.09 30.12
N THR A 597 -2.28 7.93 30.88
CA THR A 597 -2.07 8.04 32.33
C THR A 597 -3.40 7.98 33.06
N GLY A 598 -3.41 7.39 34.25
CA GLY A 598 -4.62 7.20 35.06
C GLY A 598 -4.41 7.71 36.48
N VAL A 599 -5.35 8.53 36.96
CA VAL A 599 -5.33 9.06 38.33
C VAL A 599 -6.62 8.65 39.03
N PHE A 600 -6.51 7.79 40.04
CA PHE A 600 -7.60 7.54 40.98
C PHE A 600 -7.88 8.81 41.82
N ASN A 601 -9.15 9.21 41.87
CA ASN A 601 -9.61 10.38 42.59
C ASN A 601 -10.38 9.93 43.85
N ASP A 602 -9.70 9.94 44.98
CA ASP A 602 -10.31 9.88 46.31
C ASP A 602 -11.16 11.14 46.54
N GLU A 603 -12.46 11.02 46.31
CA GLU A 603 -13.41 12.14 46.26
C GLU A 603 -14.08 12.41 47.60
N ASN A 604 -14.05 11.43 48.51
CA ASN A 604 -14.56 11.56 49.87
C ASN A 604 -13.47 11.88 50.92
N ASN A 605 -12.20 11.71 50.56
CA ASN A 605 -10.99 11.92 51.37
C ASN A 605 -10.78 10.95 52.55
N ASP A 606 -11.22 9.69 52.42
CA ASP A 606 -10.97 8.60 53.40
C ASP A 606 -9.70 7.78 53.12
N THR A 607 -9.01 8.04 52.00
CA THR A 607 -7.79 7.39 51.50
C THR A 607 -7.94 5.96 50.95
N TYR A 608 -9.15 5.44 50.85
CA TYR A 608 -9.47 4.15 50.26
C TYR A 608 -10.28 4.32 48.96
N ALA A 609 -10.53 3.22 48.26
CA ALA A 609 -11.41 3.23 47.08
C ALA A 609 -12.85 2.87 47.47
N ASN A 610 -13.82 3.66 47.01
CA ASN A 610 -15.24 3.38 47.21
C ASN A 610 -16.00 3.26 45.88
N VAL A 611 -17.08 2.50 45.87
CA VAL A 611 -17.90 2.27 44.66
C VAL A 611 -18.48 3.58 44.15
N GLY A 612 -18.25 3.86 42.87
CA GLY A 612 -18.69 5.07 42.18
C GLY A 612 -17.70 6.23 42.19
N GLU A 613 -16.58 6.13 42.91
CA GLU A 613 -15.48 7.08 42.78
C GLU A 613 -14.77 6.96 41.43
N THR A 614 -14.05 7.99 40.99
CA THR A 614 -13.57 8.04 39.60
C THR A 614 -12.07 7.83 39.42
N ILE A 615 -11.69 7.17 38.33
CA ILE A 615 -10.36 7.26 37.72
C ILE A 615 -10.46 8.23 36.54
N THR A 616 -9.62 9.26 36.53
CA THR A 616 -9.45 10.16 35.39
C THR A 616 -8.32 9.64 34.51
N TYR A 617 -8.65 9.27 33.27
CA TYR A 617 -7.67 8.93 32.24
C TYR A 617 -7.38 10.14 31.37
N THR A 618 -6.09 10.38 31.11
CA THR A 618 -5.61 11.36 30.13
C THR A 618 -4.84 10.61 29.04
N PHE A 619 -5.14 10.94 27.78
CA PHE A 619 -4.50 10.40 26.59
C PHE A 619 -3.77 11.53 25.89
N GLU A 620 -2.45 11.44 25.79
CA GLU A 620 -1.61 12.35 24.99
C GLU A 620 -1.26 11.62 23.68
N VAL A 621 -1.80 12.11 22.56
CA VAL A 621 -1.61 11.51 21.22
C VAL A 621 -0.71 12.42 20.41
N SER A 622 0.46 11.93 20.00
CA SER A 622 1.47 12.72 19.28
C SER A 622 1.81 12.14 17.92
N ASN A 623 2.17 13.00 16.97
CA ASN A 623 2.71 12.59 15.68
C ASN A 623 4.24 12.62 15.75
N GLY A 624 4.84 11.43 15.85
CA GLY A 624 6.29 11.21 15.86
C GLY A 624 6.89 10.96 14.47
N GLY A 625 6.05 10.92 13.43
CA GLY A 625 6.44 10.63 12.04
C GLY A 625 6.98 11.83 11.27
N ASP A 626 7.06 11.70 9.94
CA ASP A 626 7.56 12.74 9.03
C ASP A 626 6.48 13.40 8.13
N VAL A 627 5.22 13.00 8.29
CA VAL A 627 4.04 13.57 7.60
C VAL A 627 2.92 13.89 8.59
N SER A 628 2.13 14.92 8.33
CA SER A 628 0.91 15.22 9.08
C SER A 628 -0.13 14.11 8.91
N LEU A 629 -0.84 13.79 10.00
CA LEU A 629 -1.86 12.73 10.07
C LEU A 629 -3.27 13.33 10.16
N THR A 630 -4.26 12.67 9.57
CA THR A 630 -5.66 13.09 9.61
C THR A 630 -6.56 12.01 10.21
N THR A 631 -7.84 12.31 10.39
CA THR A 631 -8.85 11.35 10.90
C THR A 631 -8.46 10.73 12.26
N ILE A 632 -7.80 11.49 13.13
CA ILE A 632 -7.33 11.00 14.43
C ILE A 632 -8.50 10.49 15.28
N THR A 633 -8.44 9.21 15.66
CA THR A 633 -9.41 8.61 16.57
C THR A 633 -8.70 7.97 17.76
N VAL A 634 -9.26 8.19 18.95
CA VAL A 634 -8.84 7.52 20.18
C VAL A 634 -9.99 6.62 20.61
N THR A 635 -9.68 5.36 20.86
CA THR A 635 -10.65 4.37 21.32
C THR A 635 -10.13 3.63 22.54
N ASP A 636 -11.05 3.28 23.44
CA ASP A 636 -10.77 2.56 24.67
C ASP A 636 -11.94 1.57 24.88
N PRO A 637 -11.68 0.25 24.98
CA PRO A 637 -12.70 -0.76 25.12
C PRO A 637 -13.13 -1.01 26.58
N LEU A 638 -12.62 -0.27 27.58
CA LEU A 638 -12.96 -0.47 28.99
C LEU A 638 -14.48 -0.30 29.22
N PRO A 639 -15.20 -1.36 29.64
CA PRO A 639 -16.65 -1.27 29.84
C PRO A 639 -17.00 -0.31 30.98
N GLY A 640 -17.79 0.73 30.69
CA GLY A 640 -18.22 1.72 31.70
C GLY A 640 -17.42 3.02 31.71
N LEU A 641 -16.37 3.14 30.88
CA LEU A 641 -15.69 4.41 30.62
C LEU A 641 -16.66 5.45 29.99
N SER A 642 -16.45 6.73 30.29
CA SER A 642 -17.16 7.85 29.66
C SER A 642 -16.87 7.98 28.15
N SER A 643 -17.47 8.98 27.49
CA SER A 643 -16.91 9.45 26.22
C SER A 643 -15.47 9.92 26.42
N ILE A 644 -14.63 9.66 25.42
CA ILE A 644 -13.31 10.26 25.30
C ILE A 644 -13.53 11.64 24.67
N ASP A 645 -13.34 12.67 25.47
CA ASP A 645 -13.57 14.06 25.06
C ASP A 645 -12.21 14.73 24.74
N TYR A 646 -12.13 15.40 23.59
CA TYR A 646 -10.96 16.21 23.22
C TYR A 646 -10.86 17.47 24.08
N VAL A 647 -9.63 17.79 24.53
CA VAL A 647 -9.35 18.91 25.44
C VAL A 647 -8.56 20.03 24.76
N SER A 648 -7.44 19.70 24.09
CA SER A 648 -6.54 20.67 23.46
C SER A 648 -5.39 20.00 22.73
N GLY A 649 -4.79 20.65 21.73
CA GLY A 649 -3.49 20.27 21.17
C GLY A 649 -3.28 20.68 19.71
N ASP A 650 -4.37 20.78 18.95
CA ASP A 650 -4.43 21.31 17.57
C ASP A 650 -3.94 22.77 17.54
N THR A 651 -2.80 23.02 16.87
CA THR A 651 -2.20 24.36 16.71
C THR A 651 -2.59 25.04 15.39
N GLY A 652 -3.70 24.62 14.77
CA GLY A 652 -4.31 25.24 13.58
C GLY A 652 -5.79 25.62 13.73
N ASP A 653 -6.52 24.97 14.65
CA ASP A 653 -7.97 24.76 14.60
C ASP A 653 -8.39 24.16 13.23
N ASP A 654 -7.63 23.18 12.71
CA ASP A 654 -7.81 22.61 11.36
C ASP A 654 -8.06 21.09 11.29
N ASP A 655 -8.15 20.41 12.44
CA ASP A 655 -8.39 18.97 12.59
C ASP A 655 -7.28 18.08 11.98
N ILE A 656 -6.02 18.56 11.88
CA ILE A 656 -4.85 17.81 11.39
C ILE A 656 -3.78 17.71 12.48
N LEU A 657 -3.30 16.50 12.79
CA LEU A 657 -2.20 16.29 13.75
C LEU A 657 -0.85 16.41 13.04
N GLU A 658 -0.28 17.60 13.05
CA GLU A 658 0.97 17.90 12.34
C GLU A 658 2.21 17.32 13.04
N VAL A 659 3.32 17.23 12.31
CA VAL A 659 4.57 16.64 12.83
C VAL A 659 5.07 17.38 14.08
N GLY A 660 5.15 16.66 15.21
CA GLY A 660 5.56 17.21 16.50
C GLY A 660 4.43 17.86 17.34
N GLU A 661 3.17 17.77 16.90
CA GLU A 661 2.01 18.10 17.73
C GLU A 661 1.74 17.06 18.82
N THR A 662 0.90 17.42 19.80
CA THR A 662 0.38 16.50 20.82
C THR A 662 -1.03 16.91 21.23
N TRP A 663 -2.00 16.04 20.93
CA TRP A 663 -3.42 16.22 21.24
C TRP A 663 -3.79 15.51 22.54
N ILE A 664 -4.49 16.22 23.41
CA ILE A 664 -4.89 15.77 24.74
C ILE A 664 -6.37 15.45 24.74
N TYR A 665 -6.70 14.24 25.16
CA TYR A 665 -8.06 13.77 25.40
C TYR A 665 -8.21 13.31 26.85
N THR A 666 -9.44 13.30 27.36
CA THR A 666 -9.75 12.78 28.70
C THR A 666 -11.01 11.93 28.72
N ALA A 667 -11.04 10.95 29.60
CA ALA A 667 -12.23 10.18 29.96
C ALA A 667 -12.22 9.84 31.46
N THR A 668 -13.38 9.58 32.04
CA THR A 668 -13.51 9.10 33.43
C THR A 668 -14.14 7.73 33.49
N TYR A 669 -13.64 6.91 34.41
CA TYR A 669 -14.18 5.59 34.75
C TYR A 669 -14.70 5.61 36.18
N ALA A 670 -15.91 5.09 36.42
CA ALA A 670 -16.47 4.95 37.76
C ALA A 670 -16.14 3.55 38.31
N VAL A 671 -15.39 3.51 39.41
CA VAL A 671 -14.91 2.29 40.07
C VAL A 671 -16.08 1.43 40.57
N THR A 672 -16.03 0.13 40.29
CA THR A 672 -17.02 -0.87 40.72
C THR A 672 -16.51 -1.69 41.91
N GLN A 673 -17.37 -2.49 42.54
CA GLN A 673 -16.95 -3.36 43.64
C GLN A 673 -15.96 -4.44 43.16
N ASP A 674 -16.17 -4.99 41.95
CA ASP A 674 -15.25 -5.95 41.32
C ASP A 674 -13.83 -5.38 41.22
N ASP A 675 -13.69 -4.12 40.79
CA ASP A 675 -12.40 -3.43 40.67
C ASP A 675 -11.71 -3.28 42.03
N ILE A 676 -12.47 -2.89 43.06
CA ILE A 676 -11.96 -2.74 44.43
C ILE A 676 -11.53 -4.10 44.99
N ASN A 677 -12.27 -5.18 44.69
CA ASN A 677 -11.92 -6.54 45.08
C ASN A 677 -10.64 -7.02 44.36
N THR A 678 -10.42 -6.68 43.08
CA THR A 678 -9.12 -6.93 42.40
C THR A 678 -7.99 -6.00 42.86
N GLY A 679 -8.30 -4.84 43.45
CA GLY A 679 -7.33 -3.87 43.95
C GLY A 679 -6.61 -3.06 42.87
N GLN A 680 -6.97 -3.22 41.59
CA GLN A 680 -6.44 -2.45 40.47
C GLN A 680 -7.42 -2.44 39.29
N VAL A 681 -7.31 -1.40 38.44
CA VAL A 681 -7.97 -1.31 37.13
C VAL A 681 -6.89 -1.25 36.04
N ASP A 682 -6.84 -2.28 35.20
CA ASP A 682 -6.01 -2.32 34.00
C ASP A 682 -6.80 -1.76 32.81
N ASN A 683 -6.26 -0.74 32.14
CA ASN A 683 -6.95 -0.08 31.04
C ASN A 683 -6.03 0.22 29.84
N THR A 684 -6.37 -0.30 28.65
CA THR A 684 -5.64 -0.12 27.37
C THR A 684 -6.41 0.79 26.41
N ALA A 685 -5.78 1.79 25.82
CA ALA A 685 -6.36 2.59 24.73
C ALA A 685 -5.57 2.46 23.42
N THR A 686 -6.18 2.90 22.33
CA THR A 686 -5.63 2.86 20.98
C THR A 686 -5.81 4.21 20.30
N ALA A 687 -4.74 4.72 19.69
CA ALA A 687 -4.80 5.82 18.73
C ALA A 687 -4.65 5.28 17.31
N ASP A 688 -5.43 5.84 16.37
CA ASP A 688 -5.55 5.39 14.99
C ASP A 688 -5.70 6.61 14.05
N SER A 689 -5.08 6.54 12.87
CA SER A 689 -5.17 7.50 11.76
C SER A 689 -5.21 6.71 10.45
N ASP A 690 -5.83 7.23 9.38
CA ASP A 690 -5.93 6.47 8.12
C ASP A 690 -4.62 6.40 7.31
N GLU A 691 -3.54 7.01 7.80
CA GLU A 691 -2.20 7.01 7.19
C GLU A 691 -1.13 6.25 7.99
N SER A 692 -1.33 5.98 9.28
CA SER A 692 -0.33 5.37 10.17
C SER A 692 -0.70 3.93 10.60
N GLU A 693 0.25 3.19 11.17
CA GLU A 693 -0.08 1.98 11.93
C GLU A 693 -0.59 2.38 13.32
N ILE A 694 -1.61 1.69 13.82
CA ILE A 694 -2.20 1.98 15.14
C ILE A 694 -1.18 1.83 16.27
N ASP A 695 -1.29 2.69 17.28
CA ASP A 695 -0.51 2.58 18.52
C ASP A 695 -1.43 2.35 19.74
N THR A 696 -0.89 1.66 20.75
CA THR A 696 -1.66 1.25 21.94
C THR A 696 -0.85 1.38 23.21
N ASP A 697 -1.42 2.03 24.22
CA ASP A 697 -0.83 2.15 25.55
C ASP A 697 -1.77 1.69 26.67
N SER A 698 -1.19 1.15 27.73
CA SER A 698 -1.89 0.47 28.82
C SER A 698 -1.44 0.99 30.18
N GLU A 699 -2.40 1.36 31.01
CA GLU A 699 -2.15 1.89 32.35
C GLU A 699 -2.83 1.02 33.41
N THR A 700 -2.13 0.78 34.52
CA THR A 700 -2.64 0.04 35.69
C THR A 700 -2.79 0.99 36.87
N VAL A 701 -4.03 1.31 37.25
CA VAL A 701 -4.32 2.17 38.40
C VAL A 701 -4.62 1.29 39.61
N ASN A 702 -3.79 1.37 40.64
CA ASN A 702 -3.98 0.64 41.89
C ASN A 702 -5.06 1.33 42.76
N LEU A 703 -5.99 0.54 43.30
CA LEU A 703 -7.07 1.00 44.18
C LEU A 703 -6.73 0.67 45.64
N PRO A 704 -6.70 1.64 46.58
CA PRO A 704 -6.34 1.33 47.96
C PRO A 704 -7.45 0.55 48.69
N GLN A 705 -7.07 -0.62 49.20
CA GLN A 705 -7.95 -1.55 49.92
C GLN A 705 -7.82 -1.41 51.45
N ASN A 706 -8.93 -1.67 52.14
CA ASN A 706 -9.09 -1.71 53.59
C ASN A 706 -10.08 -2.83 53.96
N PRO A 707 -9.68 -4.12 53.92
CA PRO A 707 -10.51 -5.21 54.40
C PRO A 707 -10.64 -5.14 55.93
N VAL A 708 -11.88 -5.10 56.44
CA VAL A 708 -12.16 -5.05 57.89
C VAL A 708 -13.28 -6.02 58.20
N LEU A 709 -12.95 -7.03 59.01
CA LEU A 709 -13.88 -8.02 59.53
C LEU A 709 -14.20 -7.67 60.98
N ASN A 710 -15.47 -7.75 61.36
CA ASN A 710 -15.93 -7.52 62.74
C ASN A 710 -16.81 -8.69 63.19
N ILE A 711 -16.65 -9.12 64.43
CA ILE A 711 -17.48 -10.14 65.08
C ILE A 711 -18.07 -9.61 66.38
N THR A 712 -19.37 -9.86 66.58
CA THR A 712 -20.04 -9.64 67.86
C THR A 712 -20.72 -10.92 68.35
N LYS A 713 -20.78 -11.09 69.67
CA LYS A 713 -21.40 -12.25 70.31
C LYS A 713 -22.27 -11.80 71.47
N THR A 714 -23.47 -12.34 71.56
CA THR A 714 -24.39 -12.13 72.69
C THR A 714 -24.88 -13.47 73.23
N VAL A 715 -25.37 -13.45 74.48
CA VAL A 715 -25.98 -14.61 75.14
C VAL A 715 -27.28 -14.20 75.82
N ASP A 716 -28.30 -15.05 75.76
CA ASP A 716 -29.55 -14.92 76.52
C ASP A 716 -29.90 -16.27 77.16
N PRO A 717 -30.03 -16.36 78.51
CA PRO A 717 -29.86 -15.30 79.51
C PRO A 717 -28.40 -14.96 79.86
N THR A 718 -28.15 -13.70 80.27
CA THR A 718 -26.83 -13.21 80.72
C THR A 718 -26.51 -13.51 82.20
N SER A 719 -27.45 -14.08 82.94
CA SER A 719 -27.23 -14.52 84.32
C SER A 719 -28.20 -15.63 84.70
N ILE A 720 -27.71 -16.67 85.38
CA ILE A 720 -28.54 -17.79 85.83
C ILE A 720 -28.29 -18.10 87.31
N SER A 721 -29.30 -18.70 87.95
CA SER A 721 -29.26 -19.17 89.34
C SER A 721 -29.93 -20.54 89.51
N ALA A 722 -30.10 -21.26 88.39
CA ALA A 722 -30.69 -22.58 88.23
C ALA A 722 -30.37 -23.06 86.80
N PRO A 723 -30.39 -24.38 86.51
CA PRO A 723 -30.13 -24.93 85.18
C PRO A 723 -30.96 -24.28 84.06
N ALA A 724 -30.32 -23.93 82.95
CA ALA A 724 -30.96 -23.22 81.83
C ALA A 724 -30.16 -23.30 80.51
N THR A 725 -30.88 -23.34 79.38
CA THR A 725 -30.30 -23.20 78.04
C THR A 725 -29.83 -21.76 77.79
N LEU A 726 -28.54 -21.59 77.54
CA LEU A 726 -27.91 -20.35 77.10
C LEU A 726 -27.90 -20.30 75.57
N ASN A 727 -28.55 -19.29 74.99
CA ASN A 727 -28.63 -19.13 73.53
C ASN A 727 -27.63 -18.06 73.09
N TYR A 728 -26.67 -18.43 72.25
CA TYR A 728 -25.68 -17.53 71.67
C TYR A 728 -26.10 -17.07 70.28
N THR A 729 -26.03 -15.75 70.06
CA THR A 729 -26.09 -15.17 68.71
C THR A 729 -24.72 -14.61 68.37
N ILE A 730 -24.14 -15.07 67.27
CA ILE A 730 -22.87 -14.57 66.73
C ILE A 730 -23.20 -13.84 65.43
N THR A 731 -22.78 -12.59 65.31
CA THR A 731 -23.00 -11.76 64.12
C THR A 731 -21.65 -11.31 63.58
N VAL A 732 -21.43 -11.56 62.29
CA VAL A 732 -20.22 -11.19 61.56
C VAL A 732 -20.58 -10.18 60.46
N THR A 733 -19.79 -9.11 60.35
CA THR A 733 -20.00 -8.03 59.37
C THR A 733 -18.68 -7.64 58.72
N ASN A 734 -18.74 -7.22 57.46
CA ASN A 734 -17.66 -6.56 56.76
C ASN A 734 -17.81 -5.04 56.95
N GLU A 735 -16.85 -4.41 57.64
CA GLU A 735 -16.78 -2.94 57.82
C GLU A 735 -15.72 -2.31 56.90
N GLY A 736 -15.17 -3.08 55.96
CA GLY A 736 -14.15 -2.68 55.00
C GLY A 736 -14.71 -2.16 53.68
N ASN A 737 -13.85 -2.11 52.66
CA ASN A 737 -14.25 -1.80 51.27
C ASN A 737 -14.08 -2.96 50.28
N VAL A 738 -13.65 -4.15 50.73
CA VAL A 738 -13.39 -5.34 49.91
C VAL A 738 -14.26 -6.48 50.41
N SER A 739 -14.92 -7.23 49.52
CA SER A 739 -15.66 -8.46 49.85
C SER A 739 -14.72 -9.51 50.45
N LEU A 740 -15.11 -10.13 51.57
CA LEU A 740 -14.21 -11.00 52.33
C LEU A 740 -14.43 -12.46 51.95
N THR A 741 -13.40 -13.13 51.43
CA THR A 741 -13.53 -14.49 50.87
C THR A 741 -13.10 -15.55 51.87
N GLY A 742 -13.72 -16.73 51.79
CA GLY A 742 -13.35 -17.87 52.64
C GLY A 742 -13.57 -17.63 54.13
N VAL A 743 -14.63 -16.88 54.49
CA VAL A 743 -14.97 -16.56 55.88
C VAL A 743 -15.27 -17.84 56.68
N VAL A 744 -14.52 -18.08 57.75
CA VAL A 744 -14.70 -19.25 58.62
C VAL A 744 -15.00 -18.78 60.05
N VAL A 745 -16.24 -19.00 60.50
CA VAL A 745 -16.64 -18.84 61.90
C VAL A 745 -16.45 -20.17 62.65
N THR A 746 -15.83 -20.12 63.82
CA THR A 746 -15.70 -21.28 64.72
C THR A 746 -16.10 -20.92 66.14
N ASP A 747 -16.97 -21.74 66.73
CA ASP A 747 -17.31 -21.71 68.16
C ASP A 747 -16.89 -23.06 68.79
N PRO A 748 -15.77 -23.11 69.52
CA PRO A 748 -15.30 -24.33 70.18
C PRO A 748 -16.07 -24.67 71.47
N PHE A 749 -16.98 -23.82 71.94
CA PHE A 749 -17.72 -23.98 73.21
C PHE A 749 -19.07 -24.71 73.02
N THR A 750 -19.23 -25.47 71.94
CA THR A 750 -20.42 -26.29 71.72
C THR A 750 -20.18 -27.71 72.22
N ASP A 751 -21.08 -28.19 73.10
CA ASP A 751 -21.11 -29.54 73.67
C ASP A 751 -21.35 -30.66 72.61
N GLY A 752 -21.68 -30.26 71.37
CA GLY A 752 -21.99 -31.12 70.24
C GLY A 752 -23.48 -31.46 70.09
N VAL A 753 -24.37 -30.93 70.93
CA VAL A 753 -25.83 -31.14 70.85
C VAL A 753 -26.44 -30.25 69.76
N THR A 754 -26.04 -28.98 69.67
CA THR A 754 -26.38 -28.08 68.56
C THR A 754 -25.12 -27.65 67.82
N PRO A 755 -24.93 -28.03 66.53
CA PRO A 755 -23.80 -27.52 65.75
C PRO A 755 -23.98 -26.02 65.47
N LEU A 756 -22.86 -25.32 65.32
CA LEU A 756 -22.83 -23.95 64.80
C LEU A 756 -23.42 -23.92 63.37
N VAL A 757 -24.49 -23.16 63.15
CA VAL A 757 -25.19 -23.05 61.86
C VAL A 757 -25.34 -21.58 61.47
N LEU A 758 -24.97 -21.26 60.23
CA LEU A 758 -25.34 -20.01 59.56
C LEU A 758 -26.84 -20.04 59.29
N ASP A 759 -27.59 -19.11 59.89
CA ASP A 759 -29.05 -19.01 59.71
C ASP A 759 -29.41 -18.19 58.46
N ASN A 760 -28.84 -17.00 58.35
CA ASN A 760 -28.91 -16.15 57.16
C ASN A 760 -27.76 -15.12 57.16
N GLY A 761 -27.57 -14.46 56.02
CA GLY A 761 -26.69 -13.30 55.87
C GLY A 761 -26.00 -13.24 54.52
N ASP A 762 -25.65 -14.41 53.99
CA ASP A 762 -25.26 -14.65 52.60
C ASP A 762 -26.53 -14.56 51.72
N THR A 763 -26.67 -13.44 51.02
CA THR A 763 -27.91 -13.01 50.35
C THR A 763 -27.95 -13.33 48.86
N ASP A 764 -26.79 -13.40 48.21
CA ASP A 764 -26.67 -13.79 46.80
C ASP A 764 -26.18 -15.24 46.60
N ASN A 765 -25.71 -15.88 47.68
CA ASN A 765 -25.27 -17.28 47.76
C ASN A 765 -23.95 -17.53 47.01
N ASP A 766 -23.02 -16.58 47.00
CA ASP A 766 -21.67 -16.77 46.45
C ASP A 766 -20.65 -17.34 47.47
N GLY A 767 -20.84 -17.06 48.77
CA GLY A 767 -19.99 -17.48 49.88
C GLY A 767 -18.87 -16.50 50.27
N GLU A 768 -18.97 -15.25 49.83
CA GLU A 768 -18.12 -14.11 50.20
C GLU A 768 -18.94 -13.16 51.10
N LEU A 769 -18.31 -12.52 52.10
CA LEU A 769 -19.00 -11.57 52.99
C LEU A 769 -18.86 -10.16 52.41
N ASP A 770 -19.90 -9.74 51.70
CA ASP A 770 -20.05 -8.42 51.10
C ASP A 770 -20.24 -7.30 52.13
N LEU A 771 -20.01 -6.04 51.72
CA LEU A 771 -20.07 -4.86 52.60
C LEU A 771 -21.46 -4.60 53.19
N ASP A 772 -22.52 -4.93 52.44
CA ASP A 772 -23.92 -4.77 52.87
C ASP A 772 -24.45 -6.02 53.62
N GLU A 773 -23.61 -7.06 53.79
CA GLU A 773 -24.01 -8.33 54.41
C GLU A 773 -23.75 -8.42 55.91
N THR A 774 -24.48 -9.32 56.55
CA THR A 774 -24.42 -9.55 58.00
C THR A 774 -24.74 -11.01 58.27
N TRP A 775 -23.71 -11.82 58.47
CA TRP A 775 -23.85 -13.26 58.68
C TRP A 775 -24.17 -13.57 60.14
N VAL A 776 -25.32 -14.21 60.37
CA VAL A 776 -25.82 -14.54 61.71
C VAL A 776 -25.77 -16.04 61.94
N TYR A 777 -25.08 -16.44 63.01
CA TYR A 777 -24.94 -17.82 63.45
C TYR A 777 -25.57 -18.00 64.84
N TYR A 778 -26.15 -19.18 65.05
CA TYR A 778 -26.68 -19.60 66.34
C TYR A 778 -25.93 -20.79 66.92
N ALA A 779 -25.78 -20.79 68.23
CA ALA A 779 -25.30 -21.91 69.05
C ALA A 779 -26.01 -21.89 70.41
N SER A 780 -26.05 -23.01 71.12
CA SER A 780 -26.57 -23.08 72.49
C SER A 780 -25.72 -23.97 73.38
N TYR A 781 -25.81 -23.73 74.68
CA TYR A 781 -25.22 -24.54 75.75
C TYR A 781 -26.27 -24.76 76.84
N ASP A 782 -26.54 -26.01 77.21
CA ASP A 782 -27.46 -26.34 78.31
C ASP A 782 -26.67 -26.37 79.62
N ALA A 783 -26.73 -25.28 80.40
CA ALA A 783 -26.09 -25.23 81.71
C ALA A 783 -26.86 -26.06 82.73
N ASP A 784 -26.16 -26.95 83.43
CA ASP A 784 -26.73 -27.91 84.39
C ASP A 784 -26.53 -27.48 85.85
N GLN A 785 -26.65 -28.42 86.81
CA GLN A 785 -26.49 -28.10 88.23
C GLN A 785 -25.00 -28.04 88.64
N ASP A 786 -24.14 -28.86 88.06
CA ASP A 786 -22.69 -28.83 88.26
C ASP A 786 -22.13 -27.43 87.89
N ASP A 787 -22.64 -26.81 86.82
CA ASP A 787 -22.33 -25.42 86.45
C ASP A 787 -22.75 -24.38 87.51
N ILE A 788 -23.88 -24.59 88.19
CA ILE A 788 -24.35 -23.70 89.28
C ILE A 788 -23.50 -23.89 90.54
N ASP A 789 -23.15 -25.13 90.88
CA ASP A 789 -22.37 -25.48 92.06
C ASP A 789 -20.89 -25.08 91.93
N ALA A 790 -20.34 -25.11 90.71
CA ALA A 790 -18.99 -24.61 90.41
C ALA A 790 -18.87 -23.10 90.64
N GLY A 791 -19.90 -22.32 90.32
CA GLY A 791 -19.98 -20.87 90.59
C GLY A 791 -19.09 -19.97 89.73
N ASP A 792 -18.32 -20.53 88.79
CA ASP A 792 -17.52 -19.78 87.81
C ASP A 792 -18.42 -19.24 86.68
N ASP A 793 -18.21 -18.00 86.25
CA ASP A 793 -18.93 -17.40 85.11
C ASP A 793 -18.72 -18.19 83.81
N ILE A 794 -19.80 -18.57 83.13
CA ILE A 794 -19.73 -19.28 81.84
C ILE A 794 -19.32 -18.28 80.74
N VAL A 795 -18.09 -18.40 80.24
CA VAL A 795 -17.54 -17.57 79.15
C VAL A 795 -17.42 -18.38 77.87
N ASN A 796 -18.19 -17.99 76.85
CA ASN A 796 -18.11 -18.58 75.52
C ASN A 796 -17.46 -17.59 74.53
N THR A 797 -16.34 -17.96 73.90
CA THR A 797 -15.64 -17.19 72.85
C THR A 797 -15.82 -17.85 71.47
N ALA A 798 -16.34 -17.10 70.49
CA ALA A 798 -16.27 -17.47 69.07
C ALA A 798 -15.16 -16.69 68.36
N PHE A 799 -14.70 -17.25 67.24
CA PHE A 799 -13.65 -16.69 66.39
C PHE A 799 -14.13 -16.63 64.95
N VAL A 800 -13.61 -15.66 64.18
CA VAL A 800 -13.77 -15.60 62.72
C VAL A 800 -12.46 -15.22 62.04
N ASN A 801 -12.25 -15.66 60.81
CA ASN A 801 -11.21 -15.15 59.90
C ASN A 801 -11.71 -15.19 58.45
N SER A 802 -11.01 -14.50 57.55
CA SER A 802 -11.15 -14.60 56.09
C SER A 802 -9.78 -14.80 55.44
N ASN A 803 -9.68 -14.77 54.10
CA ASN A 803 -8.40 -14.76 53.40
C ASN A 803 -7.69 -13.39 53.44
N GLU A 804 -8.43 -12.31 53.69
CA GLU A 804 -7.98 -10.91 53.63
C GLU A 804 -7.66 -10.32 55.02
N THR A 805 -8.28 -10.82 56.09
CA THR A 805 -8.07 -10.34 57.47
C THR A 805 -7.41 -11.39 58.37
N GLU A 806 -6.77 -10.92 59.44
CA GLU A 806 -6.39 -11.80 60.55
C GLU A 806 -7.65 -12.31 61.31
N GLN A 807 -7.43 -13.22 62.26
CA GLN A 807 -8.49 -13.76 63.10
C GLN A 807 -8.96 -12.72 64.13
N ASP A 808 -10.27 -12.56 64.26
CA ASP A 808 -10.92 -11.77 65.32
C ASP A 808 -11.75 -12.67 66.25
N GLU A 809 -12.03 -12.21 67.46
CA GLU A 809 -12.72 -12.97 68.51
C GLU A 809 -13.78 -12.14 69.27
N ALA A 810 -14.91 -12.77 69.58
CA ALA A 810 -15.94 -12.19 70.44
C ALA A 810 -16.37 -13.20 71.51
N SER A 811 -16.44 -12.73 72.75
CA SER A 811 -16.91 -13.51 73.88
C SER A 811 -18.22 -12.98 74.47
N ALA A 812 -19.03 -13.90 74.98
CA ALA A 812 -20.22 -13.60 75.77
C ALA A 812 -20.14 -14.36 77.10
N THR A 813 -20.54 -13.69 78.18
CA THR A 813 -20.46 -14.21 79.55
C THR A 813 -21.85 -14.29 80.16
N THR A 814 -22.16 -15.44 80.76
CA THR A 814 -23.31 -15.63 81.62
C THR A 814 -22.84 -15.76 83.07
N THR A 815 -23.27 -14.85 83.94
CA THR A 815 -22.87 -14.85 85.34
C THR A 815 -23.68 -15.86 86.16
N ILE A 816 -22.99 -16.69 86.94
CA ILE A 816 -23.62 -17.64 87.86
C ILE A 816 -23.90 -16.93 89.20
N THR A 817 -25.12 -17.06 89.71
CA THR A 817 -25.51 -16.49 91.01
C THR A 817 -25.78 -17.61 92.01
N GLN A 818 -24.82 -17.84 92.90
CA GLN A 818 -24.96 -18.77 94.02
C GLN A 818 -25.63 -18.13 95.24
N SER A 819 -26.37 -18.94 95.99
CA SER A 819 -27.13 -18.60 97.19
C SER A 819 -27.29 -19.85 98.05
N ALA A 820 -26.28 -20.18 98.87
CA ALA A 820 -26.36 -21.27 99.84
C ALA A 820 -27.27 -20.88 101.02
N ALA A 821 -28.19 -21.76 101.42
CA ALA A 821 -29.02 -21.61 102.61
C ALA A 821 -29.44 -22.98 103.16
N ILE A 822 -29.37 -23.14 104.48
CA ILE A 822 -29.78 -24.35 105.20
C ILE A 822 -30.80 -23.95 106.26
N ASP A 823 -31.82 -24.78 106.45
CA ASP A 823 -32.81 -24.66 107.53
C ASP A 823 -32.80 -25.92 108.38
N ILE A 824 -33.03 -25.77 109.69
CA ILE A 824 -33.21 -26.88 110.63
C ILE A 824 -34.50 -26.69 111.42
N THR A 825 -35.30 -27.75 111.49
CA THR A 825 -36.49 -27.82 112.35
C THR A 825 -36.37 -28.95 113.36
N LYS A 826 -36.90 -28.72 114.57
CA LYS A 826 -36.88 -29.70 115.67
C LYS A 826 -38.23 -29.78 116.36
N THR A 827 -38.69 -31.00 116.64
CA THR A 827 -39.95 -31.26 117.35
C THR A 827 -39.73 -32.31 118.44
N VAL A 828 -40.60 -32.32 119.46
CA VAL A 828 -40.59 -33.28 120.57
C VAL A 828 -42.00 -33.86 120.80
N ASP A 829 -42.08 -35.15 121.12
CA ASP A 829 -43.31 -35.83 121.55
C ASP A 829 -43.01 -36.76 122.75
N PRO A 830 -43.70 -36.60 123.91
CA PRO A 830 -44.72 -35.59 124.24
C PRO A 830 -44.14 -34.19 124.51
N THR A 831 -44.94 -33.13 124.29
CA THR A 831 -44.56 -31.73 124.56
C THR A 831 -44.80 -31.27 126.00
N SER A 832 -45.35 -32.13 126.87
CA SER A 832 -45.58 -31.83 128.28
C SER A 832 -45.69 -33.10 129.09
N ILE A 833 -45.09 -33.14 130.28
CA ILE A 833 -45.11 -34.31 131.17
C ILE A 833 -45.44 -33.89 132.62
N SER A 834 -45.98 -34.84 133.39
CA SER A 834 -46.32 -34.68 134.82
C SER A 834 -45.97 -35.93 135.64
N ALA A 835 -45.18 -36.81 135.05
CA ALA A 835 -44.64 -38.07 135.55
C ALA A 835 -43.52 -38.51 134.58
N PRO A 836 -42.56 -39.36 135.00
CA PRO A 836 -41.45 -39.82 134.16
C PRO A 836 -41.89 -40.38 132.79
N ALA A 837 -41.22 -39.97 131.71
CA ALA A 837 -41.55 -40.36 130.33
C ALA A 837 -40.42 -40.12 129.33
N THR A 838 -40.37 -40.96 128.28
CA THR A 838 -39.47 -40.79 127.13
C THR A 838 -39.95 -39.67 126.20
N LEU A 839 -39.09 -38.67 125.99
CA LEU A 839 -39.25 -37.60 125.01
C LEU A 839 -38.55 -38.00 123.71
N ASN A 840 -39.28 -38.02 122.60
CA ASN A 840 -38.75 -38.37 121.28
C ASN A 840 -38.58 -37.11 120.45
N TYR A 841 -37.36 -36.86 119.96
CA TYR A 841 -37.03 -35.73 119.12
C TYR A 841 -36.93 -36.15 117.65
N THR A 842 -37.54 -35.35 116.77
CA THR A 842 -37.32 -35.42 115.31
C THR A 842 -36.66 -34.13 114.87
N ILE A 843 -35.54 -34.25 114.17
CA ILE A 843 -34.78 -33.13 113.57
C ILE A 843 -34.85 -33.30 112.06
N THR A 844 -35.20 -32.24 111.33
CA THR A 844 -35.23 -32.22 109.86
C THR A 844 -34.38 -31.08 109.35
N VAL A 845 -33.55 -31.34 108.34
CA VAL A 845 -32.66 -30.37 107.69
C VAL A 845 -32.99 -30.31 106.20
N THR A 846 -33.05 -29.10 105.64
CA THR A 846 -33.35 -28.84 104.23
C THR A 846 -32.42 -27.78 103.64
N ASN A 847 -32.07 -27.93 102.37
CA ASN A 847 -31.41 -26.89 101.59
C ASN A 847 -32.48 -25.93 101.03
N GLU A 848 -32.45 -24.67 101.46
CA GLU A 848 -33.30 -23.59 100.90
C GLU A 848 -32.54 -22.75 99.85
N GLY A 849 -31.30 -23.14 99.54
CA GLY A 849 -30.44 -22.47 98.58
C GLY A 849 -30.64 -22.93 97.14
N ASN A 850 -29.65 -22.63 96.30
CA ASN A 850 -29.58 -23.09 94.91
C ASN A 850 -28.27 -23.81 94.54
N VAL A 851 -27.45 -24.12 95.54
CA VAL A 851 -26.23 -24.91 95.41
C VAL A 851 -26.27 -26.09 96.36
N SER A 852 -25.70 -27.23 95.97
CA SER A 852 -25.57 -28.40 96.85
C SER A 852 -24.64 -28.09 98.03
N LEU A 853 -25.04 -28.53 99.23
CA LEU A 853 -24.33 -28.17 100.48
C LEU A 853 -23.41 -29.30 100.94
N THR A 854 -22.12 -29.04 101.02
CA THR A 854 -21.10 -30.07 101.27
C THR A 854 -20.72 -30.13 102.74
N GLY A 855 -20.35 -31.32 103.21
CA GLY A 855 -19.83 -31.51 104.57
C GLY A 855 -20.84 -31.21 105.68
N VAL A 856 -22.13 -31.46 105.44
CA VAL A 856 -23.20 -31.17 106.38
C VAL A 856 -23.05 -31.97 107.67
N VAL A 857 -23.00 -31.29 108.83
CA VAL A 857 -22.94 -31.95 110.15
C VAL A 857 -24.07 -31.48 111.06
N VAL A 858 -24.96 -32.40 111.39
CA VAL A 858 -25.98 -32.21 112.43
C VAL A 858 -25.44 -32.67 113.78
N THR A 859 -25.66 -31.88 114.83
CA THR A 859 -25.27 -32.20 116.20
C THR A 859 -26.40 -31.92 117.19
N ASP A 860 -26.62 -32.86 118.11
CA ASP A 860 -27.54 -32.71 119.24
C ASP A 860 -26.76 -32.99 120.54
N PRO A 861 -26.34 -31.95 121.29
CA PRO A 861 -25.61 -32.11 122.54
C PRO A 861 -26.47 -32.55 123.74
N PHE A 862 -27.80 -32.67 123.59
CA PHE A 862 -28.72 -32.97 124.69
C PHE A 862 -28.99 -34.48 124.90
N THR A 863 -28.33 -35.35 124.14
CA THR A 863 -28.45 -36.80 124.34
C THR A 863 -27.59 -37.28 125.52
N ASP A 864 -28.17 -38.01 126.46
CA ASP A 864 -27.52 -38.63 127.63
C ASP A 864 -26.47 -39.73 127.27
N GLY A 865 -26.36 -40.07 125.98
CA GLY A 865 -25.48 -41.08 125.43
C GLY A 865 -26.10 -42.48 125.29
N VAL A 866 -27.40 -42.65 125.59
CA VAL A 866 -28.09 -43.95 125.47
C VAL A 866 -28.57 -44.22 124.04
N THR A 867 -29.02 -43.19 123.31
CA THR A 867 -29.33 -43.28 121.87
C THR A 867 -28.48 -42.29 121.06
N PRO A 868 -27.64 -42.74 120.11
CA PRO A 868 -26.89 -41.83 119.25
C PRO A 868 -27.81 -41.14 118.24
N LEU A 869 -27.47 -39.90 117.87
CA LEU A 869 -28.07 -39.20 116.74
C LEU A 869 -27.77 -39.98 115.45
N VAL A 870 -28.81 -40.39 114.73
CA VAL A 870 -28.71 -41.20 113.50
C VAL A 870 -29.54 -40.54 112.40
N LEU A 871 -28.92 -40.36 111.21
CA LEU A 871 -29.62 -40.05 109.97
C LEU A 871 -30.44 -41.29 109.57
N ASP A 872 -31.77 -41.15 109.51
CA ASP A 872 -32.67 -42.25 109.16
C ASP A 872 -32.83 -42.38 107.64
N ASN A 873 -33.05 -41.24 106.97
CA ASN A 873 -33.23 -41.13 105.53
C ASN A 873 -33.08 -39.65 105.09
N GLY A 874 -32.78 -39.43 103.81
CA GLY A 874 -32.81 -38.08 103.21
C GLY A 874 -31.77 -37.87 102.12
N ASP A 875 -30.59 -38.45 102.31
CA ASP A 875 -29.52 -38.65 101.32
C ASP A 875 -29.96 -39.76 100.36
N THR A 876 -30.35 -39.38 99.14
CA THR A 876 -31.07 -40.21 98.17
C THR A 876 -30.19 -40.81 97.09
N ASP A 877 -29.10 -40.14 96.73
CA ASP A 877 -28.12 -40.62 95.77
C ASP A 877 -26.86 -41.23 96.44
N ASN A 878 -26.68 -40.97 97.75
CA ASN A 878 -25.62 -41.48 98.62
C ASN A 878 -24.24 -40.84 98.34
N ASP A 879 -24.17 -39.57 97.94
CA ASP A 879 -22.91 -38.82 97.79
C ASP A 879 -22.43 -38.16 99.09
N GLY A 880 -23.36 -37.76 99.98
CA GLY A 880 -23.10 -37.09 101.26
C GLY A 880 -23.14 -35.56 101.22
N GLU A 881 -23.71 -34.98 100.16
CA GLU A 881 -24.01 -33.56 99.98
C GLU A 881 -25.54 -33.35 100.13
N LEU A 882 -26.00 -32.21 100.64
CA LEU A 882 -27.43 -31.93 100.79
C LEU A 882 -27.92 -31.13 99.58
N ASP A 883 -28.44 -31.85 98.59
CA ASP A 883 -29.03 -31.34 97.37
C ASP A 883 -30.30 -30.49 97.62
N LEU A 884 -30.67 -29.69 96.62
CA LEU A 884 -31.84 -28.78 96.65
C LEU A 884 -33.18 -29.53 96.84
N ASP A 885 -33.29 -30.75 96.32
CA ASP A 885 -34.50 -31.57 96.42
C ASP A 885 -34.49 -32.51 97.65
N GLU A 886 -33.46 -32.45 98.49
CA GLU A 886 -33.27 -33.35 99.63
C GLU A 886 -33.77 -32.83 100.98
N THR A 887 -33.98 -33.76 101.91
CA THR A 887 -34.50 -33.48 103.25
C THR A 887 -33.99 -34.53 104.21
N TRP A 888 -32.97 -34.19 105.01
CA TRP A 888 -32.30 -35.12 105.92
C TRP A 888 -33.00 -35.18 107.28
N VAL A 889 -33.42 -36.37 107.70
CA VAL A 889 -34.19 -36.59 108.94
C VAL A 889 -33.38 -37.39 109.95
N TYR A 890 -33.29 -36.88 111.17
CA TYR A 890 -32.59 -37.49 112.29
C TYR A 890 -33.52 -37.69 113.50
N TYR A 891 -33.26 -38.73 114.29
CA TYR A 891 -33.98 -39.03 115.52
C TYR A 891 -33.05 -39.05 116.74
N ALA A 892 -33.58 -38.61 117.89
CA ALA A 892 -32.94 -38.69 119.20
C ALA A 892 -34.02 -38.88 120.30
N SER A 893 -33.63 -39.28 121.52
CA SER A 893 -34.55 -39.41 122.65
C SER A 893 -33.91 -39.05 123.98
N TYR A 894 -34.73 -38.67 124.96
CA TYR A 894 -34.35 -38.41 126.35
C TYR A 894 -35.38 -39.03 127.30
N ASP A 895 -34.95 -39.84 128.27
CA ASP A 895 -35.83 -40.41 129.29
C ASP A 895 -35.87 -39.47 130.50
N ALA A 896 -36.94 -38.67 130.62
CA ALA A 896 -37.12 -37.78 131.76
C ALA A 896 -37.56 -38.58 132.99
N ASP A 897 -36.89 -38.36 134.12
CA ASP A 897 -37.09 -39.12 135.36
C ASP A 897 -37.91 -38.35 136.41
N GLN A 898 -37.82 -38.73 137.70
CA GLN A 898 -38.58 -38.08 138.77
C GLN A 898 -37.88 -36.80 139.26
N ASP A 899 -36.54 -36.76 139.27
CA ASP A 899 -35.76 -35.57 139.61
C ASP A 899 -36.09 -34.42 138.64
N ASP A 900 -36.32 -34.73 137.35
CA ASP A 900 -36.81 -33.76 136.35
C ASP A 900 -38.21 -33.19 136.67
N ILE A 901 -39.11 -34.01 137.23
CA ILE A 901 -40.44 -33.56 137.65
C ILE A 901 -40.36 -32.68 138.90
N ASP A 902 -39.51 -33.05 139.87
CA ASP A 902 -39.31 -32.33 141.12
C ASP A 902 -38.54 -31.00 140.93
N ALA A 903 -37.66 -30.92 139.94
CA ALA A 903 -37.00 -29.67 139.53
C ALA A 903 -37.99 -28.64 138.95
N GLY A 904 -38.97 -29.08 138.14
CA GLY A 904 -40.06 -28.25 137.63
C GLY A 904 -39.70 -27.27 136.51
N ASP A 905 -38.43 -27.24 136.07
CA ASP A 905 -37.97 -26.45 134.93
C ASP A 905 -38.31 -27.15 133.59
N ASP A 906 -38.73 -26.38 132.58
CA ASP A 906 -39.01 -26.91 131.23
C ASP A 906 -37.77 -27.53 130.57
N ILE A 907 -37.90 -28.77 130.07
CA ILE A 907 -36.83 -29.49 129.37
C ILE A 907 -36.67 -28.91 127.95
N VAL A 908 -35.58 -28.18 127.71
CA VAL A 908 -35.27 -27.58 126.40
C VAL A 908 -34.09 -28.31 125.74
N ASN A 909 -34.34 -28.89 124.57
CA ASN A 909 -33.31 -29.53 123.74
C ASN A 909 -33.06 -28.72 122.46
N THR A 910 -31.83 -28.25 122.21
CA THR A 910 -31.38 -27.57 120.99
C THR A 910 -30.47 -28.46 120.14
N ALA A 911 -30.77 -28.64 118.84
CA ALA A 911 -29.84 -29.19 117.86
C ALA A 911 -29.31 -28.09 116.94
N PHE A 912 -28.18 -28.38 116.29
CA PHE A 912 -27.48 -27.48 115.38
C PHE A 912 -27.13 -28.19 114.08
N VAL A 913 -27.10 -27.44 112.97
CA VAL A 913 -26.53 -27.89 111.69
C VAL A 913 -25.50 -26.90 111.17
N ASN A 914 -24.50 -27.38 110.43
CA ASN A 914 -23.61 -26.57 109.61
C ASN A 914 -23.33 -27.26 108.27
N SER A 915 -22.81 -26.51 107.29
CA SER A 915 -22.17 -27.01 106.06
C SER A 915 -20.86 -26.26 105.82
N ASN A 916 -20.18 -26.49 104.69
CA ASN A 916 -19.02 -25.69 104.30
C ASN A 916 -19.41 -24.31 103.71
N GLU A 917 -20.63 -24.17 103.19
CA GLU A 917 -21.15 -23.03 102.44
C GLU A 917 -22.02 -22.08 103.29
N THR A 918 -22.63 -22.59 104.38
CA THR A 918 -23.52 -21.81 105.26
C THR A 918 -22.90 -21.54 106.64
N GLU A 919 -23.42 -20.53 107.36
CA GLU A 919 -23.21 -20.44 108.80
C GLU A 919 -23.99 -21.56 109.53
N GLN A 920 -23.74 -21.72 110.84
CA GLN A 920 -24.44 -22.67 111.69
C GLN A 920 -25.86 -22.16 112.00
N ASP A 921 -26.85 -23.05 111.88
CA ASP A 921 -28.25 -22.79 112.29
C ASP A 921 -28.66 -23.71 113.46
N GLU A 922 -29.68 -23.31 114.22
CA GLU A 922 -30.13 -23.99 115.44
C GLU A 922 -31.66 -24.10 115.58
N ALA A 923 -32.13 -25.26 116.05
CA ALA A 923 -33.53 -25.47 116.37
C ALA A 923 -33.70 -26.11 117.75
N SER A 924 -34.64 -25.57 118.53
CA SER A 924 -34.95 -26.08 119.87
C SER A 924 -36.38 -26.59 120.00
N ALA A 925 -36.56 -27.61 120.83
CA ALA A 925 -37.86 -28.17 121.21
C ALA A 925 -37.96 -28.23 122.73
N THR A 926 -39.10 -27.77 123.26
CA THR A 926 -39.36 -27.64 124.71
C THR A 926 -40.45 -28.62 125.15
N THR A 927 -40.23 -29.27 126.28
CA THR A 927 -41.24 -30.07 127.00
C THR A 927 -41.53 -29.41 128.34
N THR A 928 -42.79 -29.05 128.57
CA THR A 928 -43.20 -28.37 129.81
C THR A 928 -43.47 -29.36 130.95
N ILE A 929 -42.90 -29.10 132.12
CA ILE A 929 -43.11 -29.89 133.34
C ILE A 929 -44.33 -29.35 134.11
N THR A 930 -45.17 -30.24 134.64
CA THR A 930 -46.35 -29.86 135.44
C THR A 930 -46.29 -30.46 136.84
N GLN A 931 -46.07 -29.60 137.84
CA GLN A 931 -46.04 -29.95 139.27
C GLN A 931 -47.38 -29.75 139.98
N SER A 932 -47.61 -30.51 141.05
CA SER A 932 -48.82 -30.54 141.87
C SER A 932 -48.52 -31.16 143.25
N ALA A 933 -48.16 -30.34 144.25
CA ALA A 933 -47.95 -30.78 145.63
C ALA A 933 -49.27 -30.94 146.43
N ALA A 934 -49.38 -31.99 147.27
CA ALA A 934 -50.52 -32.19 148.18
C ALA A 934 -50.16 -33.09 149.38
N ILE A 935 -50.63 -32.75 150.58
CA ILE A 935 -50.41 -33.51 151.83
C ILE A 935 -51.75 -33.83 152.51
N ASP A 936 -51.85 -34.95 153.21
CA ASP A 936 -53.02 -35.36 154.03
C ASP A 936 -52.57 -35.75 155.46
N ILE A 937 -53.47 -35.60 156.44
CA ILE A 937 -53.23 -36.01 157.84
C ILE A 937 -54.45 -36.71 158.45
N THR A 938 -54.20 -37.81 159.17
CA THR A 938 -55.22 -38.51 159.96
C THR A 938 -54.79 -38.70 161.41
N LYS A 939 -55.77 -38.75 162.34
CA LYS A 939 -55.53 -38.90 163.78
C LYS A 939 -56.57 -39.81 164.45
N THR A 940 -56.13 -40.65 165.40
CA THR A 940 -56.98 -41.58 166.15
C THR A 940 -56.61 -41.61 167.64
N VAL A 941 -57.49 -42.16 168.50
CA VAL A 941 -57.26 -42.31 169.96
C VAL A 941 -57.79 -43.64 170.50
N ASP A 942 -57.10 -44.25 171.48
CA ASP A 942 -57.53 -45.44 172.22
C ASP A 942 -57.15 -45.35 173.72
N PRO A 943 -58.08 -45.52 174.68
CA PRO A 943 -59.52 -45.79 174.52
C PRO A 943 -60.36 -44.54 174.22
N THR A 944 -61.34 -44.70 173.32
CA THR A 944 -62.27 -43.62 172.91
C THR A 944 -63.33 -43.26 173.95
N SER A 945 -63.37 -43.90 175.12
CA SER A 945 -64.27 -43.54 176.23
C SER A 945 -63.76 -44.04 177.56
N ILE A 946 -63.85 -43.22 178.62
CA ILE A 946 -63.38 -43.54 179.97
C ILE A 946 -64.41 -43.12 181.03
N SER A 947 -64.49 -43.86 182.13
CA SER A 947 -65.38 -43.56 183.28
C SER A 947 -64.64 -43.62 184.63
N ALA A 948 -63.31 -43.61 184.56
CA ALA A 948 -62.32 -43.64 185.62
C ALA A 948 -60.96 -43.25 184.98
N PRO A 949 -59.97 -42.77 185.75
CA PRO A 949 -58.68 -42.32 185.23
C PRO A 949 -57.97 -43.38 184.35
N ALA A 950 -57.48 -42.97 183.19
CA ALA A 950 -56.83 -43.85 182.21
C ALA A 950 -55.99 -43.09 181.16
N THR A 951 -54.95 -43.75 180.65
CA THR A 951 -54.10 -43.26 179.55
C THR A 951 -54.81 -43.36 178.20
N LEU A 952 -54.84 -42.25 177.46
CA LEU A 952 -55.30 -42.15 176.08
C LEU A 952 -54.08 -42.13 175.15
N ASN A 953 -54.00 -43.03 174.18
CA ASN A 953 -52.91 -43.09 173.21
C ASN A 953 -53.40 -42.58 171.85
N TYR A 954 -52.67 -41.65 171.25
CA TYR A 954 -52.96 -41.08 169.95
C TYR A 954 -52.00 -41.62 168.89
N THR A 955 -52.52 -41.90 167.69
CA THR A 955 -51.74 -42.21 166.49
C THR A 955 -52.07 -41.17 165.42
N ILE A 956 -51.05 -40.59 164.80
CA ILE A 956 -51.15 -39.61 163.71
C ILE A 956 -50.44 -40.18 162.49
N THR A 957 -50.99 -39.99 161.29
CA THR A 957 -50.39 -40.47 160.02
C THR A 957 -50.49 -39.40 158.95
N VAL A 958 -49.43 -39.23 158.16
CA VAL A 958 -49.27 -38.22 157.11
C VAL A 958 -48.85 -38.89 155.79
N THR A 959 -49.41 -38.45 154.66
CA THR A 959 -49.13 -38.97 153.31
C THR A 959 -49.00 -37.84 152.27
N ASN A 960 -48.19 -38.07 151.23
CA ASN A 960 -48.11 -37.22 150.03
C ASN A 960 -49.12 -37.75 148.98
N GLU A 961 -49.97 -36.86 148.46
CA GLU A 961 -50.96 -37.14 147.41
C GLU A 961 -50.68 -36.31 146.13
N GLY A 962 -49.50 -35.69 146.07
CA GLY A 962 -49.01 -34.90 144.93
C GLY A 962 -48.25 -35.72 143.88
N ASN A 963 -47.58 -35.02 142.97
CA ASN A 963 -46.61 -35.60 142.02
C ASN A 963 -45.16 -35.08 142.22
N VAL A 964 -44.92 -34.40 143.33
CA VAL A 964 -43.59 -33.94 143.75
C VAL A 964 -43.33 -34.31 145.20
N SER A 965 -42.07 -34.52 145.57
CA SER A 965 -41.68 -34.76 146.96
C SER A 965 -41.87 -33.51 147.82
N LEU A 966 -42.25 -33.70 149.09
CA LEU A 966 -42.61 -32.59 150.00
C LEU A 966 -41.52 -32.35 151.04
N THR A 967 -40.92 -31.16 151.02
CA THR A 967 -39.75 -30.85 151.85
C THR A 967 -40.15 -30.15 153.15
N GLY A 968 -39.37 -30.35 154.21
CA GLY A 968 -39.55 -29.63 155.47
C GLY A 968 -40.87 -29.92 156.19
N VAL A 969 -41.36 -31.17 156.09
CA VAL A 969 -42.63 -31.61 156.69
C VAL A 969 -42.56 -31.53 158.23
N VAL A 970 -43.47 -30.77 158.84
CA VAL A 970 -43.54 -30.57 160.29
C VAL A 970 -44.90 -30.96 160.85
N VAL A 971 -44.93 -32.00 161.69
CA VAL A 971 -46.12 -32.42 162.44
C VAL A 971 -46.09 -31.85 163.87
N THR A 972 -47.21 -31.30 164.34
CA THR A 972 -47.34 -30.77 165.71
C THR A 972 -48.64 -31.23 166.40
N ASP A 973 -48.54 -31.53 167.70
CA ASP A 973 -49.65 -31.85 168.58
C ASP A 973 -49.54 -30.98 169.85
N PRO A 974 -50.37 -29.94 170.03
CA PRO A 974 -50.31 -29.07 171.20
C PRO A 974 -51.00 -29.61 172.46
N PHE A 975 -51.61 -30.80 172.45
CA PHE A 975 -52.48 -31.29 173.53
C PHE A 975 -51.82 -32.29 174.51
N THR A 976 -50.53 -32.56 174.39
CA THR A 976 -49.81 -33.45 175.33
C THR A 976 -49.38 -32.70 176.59
N ASP A 977 -49.74 -33.17 177.79
CA ASP A 977 -49.46 -32.51 179.08
C ASP A 977 -47.98 -32.57 179.53
N GLY A 978 -47.14 -33.26 178.76
CA GLY A 978 -45.69 -33.35 178.97
C GLY A 978 -45.20 -34.68 179.57
N VAL A 979 -46.06 -35.69 179.74
CA VAL A 979 -45.64 -37.03 180.18
C VAL A 979 -44.93 -37.83 179.06
N THR A 980 -45.35 -37.68 177.80
CA THR A 980 -44.63 -38.20 176.61
C THR A 980 -44.66 -37.16 175.47
N PRO A 981 -43.53 -36.89 174.78
CA PRO A 981 -43.51 -36.01 173.61
C PRO A 981 -44.03 -36.73 172.36
N LEU A 982 -44.47 -35.95 171.37
CA LEU A 982 -44.75 -36.41 170.01
C LEU A 982 -43.46 -36.96 169.36
N VAL A 983 -43.50 -38.20 168.87
CA VAL A 983 -42.33 -38.88 168.25
C VAL A 983 -42.76 -39.55 166.94
N LEU A 984 -41.99 -39.32 165.87
CA LEU A 984 -42.06 -40.11 164.63
C LEU A 984 -41.55 -41.53 164.92
N ASP A 985 -42.37 -42.54 164.63
CA ASP A 985 -42.02 -43.95 164.86
C ASP A 985 -41.32 -44.55 163.65
N ASN A 986 -41.90 -44.33 162.46
CA ASN A 986 -41.42 -44.82 161.18
C ASN A 986 -42.16 -44.12 160.02
N GLY A 987 -41.58 -44.16 158.82
CA GLY A 987 -42.28 -43.77 157.58
C GLY A 987 -41.42 -43.02 156.58
N ASP A 988 -40.38 -42.34 157.07
CA ASP A 988 -39.19 -41.86 156.36
C ASP A 988 -38.28 -43.08 156.13
N THR A 989 -38.21 -43.56 154.89
CA THR A 989 -37.70 -44.89 154.51
C THR A 989 -36.30 -44.85 153.92
N ASP A 990 -35.94 -43.78 153.21
CA ASP A 990 -34.59 -43.53 152.71
C ASP A 990 -33.74 -42.69 153.69
N ASN A 991 -34.41 -42.02 154.64
CA ASN A 991 -33.86 -41.20 155.73
C ASN A 991 -33.32 -39.83 155.27
N ASP A 992 -33.87 -39.22 154.22
CA ASP A 992 -33.50 -37.89 153.75
C ASP A 992 -34.25 -36.73 154.47
N GLY A 993 -35.48 -36.97 154.93
CA GLY A 993 -36.34 -36.02 155.63
C GLY A 993 -37.34 -35.25 154.74
N GLU A 994 -37.59 -35.73 153.53
CA GLU A 994 -38.63 -35.30 152.59
C GLU A 994 -39.73 -36.38 152.54
N LEU A 995 -40.98 -35.99 152.28
CA LEU A 995 -42.10 -36.94 152.18
C LEU A 995 -42.35 -37.25 150.71
N ASP A 996 -41.70 -38.31 150.24
CA ASP A 996 -41.84 -38.86 148.88
C ASP A 996 -43.26 -39.40 148.59
N LEU A 997 -43.56 -39.58 147.30
CA LEU A 997 -44.87 -39.99 146.81
C LEU A 997 -45.33 -41.37 147.31
N ASP A 998 -44.41 -42.28 147.66
CA ASP A 998 -44.73 -43.62 148.20
C ASP A 998 -44.54 -43.75 149.72
N GLU A 999 -44.26 -42.64 150.42
CA GLU A 999 -44.05 -42.62 151.86
C GLU A 999 -45.29 -42.33 152.70
N THR A 1000 -45.22 -42.70 153.98
CA THR A 1000 -46.32 -42.54 154.95
C THR A 1000 -45.76 -42.41 156.36
N TRP A 1001 -45.69 -41.19 156.88
CA TRP A 1001 -45.05 -40.88 158.16
C TRP A 1001 -46.03 -41.07 159.33
N VAL A 1002 -45.65 -41.86 160.35
CA VAL A 1002 -46.51 -42.22 161.49
C VAL A 1002 -45.91 -41.74 162.82
N TYR A 1003 -46.71 -41.02 163.61
CA TYR A 1003 -46.34 -40.46 164.91
C TYR A 1003 -47.24 -40.96 166.04
N TYR A 1004 -46.70 -41.05 167.26
CA TYR A 1004 -47.47 -41.37 168.47
C TYR A 1004 -47.35 -40.31 169.57
N ALA A 1005 -48.40 -40.19 170.38
CA ALA A 1005 -48.47 -39.36 171.59
C ALA A 1005 -49.42 -40.00 172.63
N SER A 1006 -49.39 -39.56 173.90
CA SER A 1006 -50.37 -40.02 174.90
C SER A 1006 -50.72 -38.95 175.94
N TYR A 1007 -51.90 -39.08 176.56
CA TYR A 1007 -52.43 -38.20 177.60
C TYR A 1007 -53.02 -39.03 178.76
N ASP A 1008 -52.59 -38.81 179.99
CA ASP A 1008 -53.14 -39.47 181.18
C ASP A 1008 -54.34 -38.67 181.73
N ALA A 1009 -55.56 -39.08 181.39
CA ALA A 1009 -56.77 -38.43 181.92
C ALA A 1009 -56.98 -38.82 183.39
N ASP A 1010 -57.10 -37.83 184.27
CA ASP A 1010 -57.12 -38.01 185.73
C ASP A 1010 -58.54 -37.96 186.34
N GLN A 1011 -58.66 -37.94 187.66
CA GLN A 1011 -59.99 -37.92 188.31
C GLN A 1011 -60.68 -36.56 188.21
N ASP A 1012 -59.93 -35.45 188.12
CA ASP A 1012 -60.49 -34.12 187.93
C ASP A 1012 -61.07 -34.00 186.49
N ASP A 1013 -60.44 -34.63 185.50
CA ASP A 1013 -61.00 -34.77 184.13
C ASP A 1013 -62.32 -35.58 184.13
N ILE A 1014 -62.36 -36.72 184.84
CA ILE A 1014 -63.61 -37.51 184.97
C ILE A 1014 -64.70 -36.70 185.67
N ASP A 1015 -64.36 -35.96 186.73
CA ASP A 1015 -65.29 -35.17 187.54
C ASP A 1015 -65.77 -33.88 186.81
N ALA A 1016 -65.01 -33.38 185.83
CA ALA A 1016 -65.44 -32.31 184.93
C ALA A 1016 -66.56 -32.76 183.98
N GLY A 1017 -66.42 -33.95 183.38
CA GLY A 1017 -67.49 -34.62 182.62
C GLY A 1017 -67.70 -34.16 181.17
N ASP A 1018 -66.81 -33.34 180.63
CA ASP A 1018 -66.77 -32.96 179.21
C ASP A 1018 -65.83 -33.90 178.41
N ASP A 1019 -66.10 -34.11 177.12
CA ASP A 1019 -65.28 -34.97 176.25
C ASP A 1019 -63.89 -34.34 175.95
N ILE A 1020 -62.86 -35.18 175.98
CA ILE A 1020 -61.46 -34.79 175.73
C ILE A 1020 -61.19 -34.81 174.22
N VAL A 1021 -60.83 -33.67 173.62
CA VAL A 1021 -60.56 -33.54 172.17
C VAL A 1021 -59.11 -33.10 171.94
N ASN A 1022 -58.38 -33.82 171.10
CA ASN A 1022 -57.00 -33.52 170.71
C ASN A 1022 -56.88 -33.35 169.18
N THR A 1023 -56.36 -32.22 168.70
CA THR A 1023 -56.05 -31.93 167.27
C THR A 1023 -54.54 -31.92 167.03
N ALA A 1024 -54.06 -32.55 165.96
CA ALA A 1024 -52.70 -32.36 165.41
C ALA A 1024 -52.75 -31.67 164.05
N PHE A 1025 -51.62 -31.10 163.64
CA PHE A 1025 -51.44 -30.35 162.40
C PHE A 1025 -50.20 -30.84 161.64
N VAL A 1026 -50.22 -30.77 160.31
CA VAL A 1026 -49.03 -30.92 159.46
C VAL A 1026 -48.93 -29.78 158.44
N ASN A 1027 -47.72 -29.43 158.03
CA ASN A 1027 -47.45 -28.62 156.83
C ASN A 1027 -46.09 -29.00 156.21
N SER A 1028 -45.87 -28.67 154.93
CA SER A 1028 -44.56 -28.72 154.26
C SER A 1028 -44.15 -27.32 153.76
N ASN A 1029 -43.09 -27.21 152.95
CA ASN A 1029 -42.73 -25.97 152.25
C ASN A 1029 -43.62 -25.72 151.01
N GLU A 1030 -44.16 -26.79 150.40
CA GLU A 1030 -44.92 -26.80 149.14
C GLU A 1030 -46.44 -26.79 149.37
N THR A 1031 -46.92 -27.18 150.55
CA THR A 1031 -48.35 -27.25 150.88
C THR A 1031 -48.76 -26.30 152.02
N GLU A 1032 -50.03 -25.92 152.06
CA GLU A 1032 -50.61 -25.27 153.25
C GLU A 1032 -50.73 -26.28 154.43
N GLN A 1033 -51.13 -25.76 155.60
CA GLN A 1033 -51.32 -26.58 156.81
C GLN A 1033 -52.65 -27.32 156.79
N ASP A 1034 -52.63 -28.60 157.17
CA ASP A 1034 -53.82 -29.44 157.38
C ASP A 1034 -53.93 -29.91 158.85
N GLU A 1035 -55.12 -30.32 159.28
CA GLU A 1035 -55.43 -30.68 160.68
C GLU A 1035 -56.32 -31.93 160.86
N ALA A 1036 -56.03 -32.73 161.90
CA ALA A 1036 -56.84 -33.90 162.27
C ALA A 1036 -57.07 -34.02 163.78
N SER A 1037 -58.31 -34.31 164.18
CA SER A 1037 -58.73 -34.40 165.59
C SER A 1037 -59.21 -35.80 166.00
N ALA A 1038 -58.97 -36.17 167.26
CA ALA A 1038 -59.52 -37.37 167.90
C ALA A 1038 -60.15 -37.03 169.27
N THR A 1039 -61.24 -37.73 169.62
CA THR A 1039 -62.08 -37.42 170.78
C THR A 1039 -62.33 -38.64 171.68
N THR A 1040 -62.33 -38.43 173.00
CA THR A 1040 -62.62 -39.44 174.03
C THR A 1040 -63.75 -38.98 174.97
N THR A 1041 -64.76 -39.82 175.18
CA THR A 1041 -65.98 -39.48 175.95
C THR A 1041 -65.96 -39.87 177.43
N ILE A 1042 -66.53 -39.05 178.32
CA ILE A 1042 -66.51 -39.18 179.80
C ILE A 1042 -67.88 -39.60 180.41
N THR A 1043 -67.96 -40.22 181.62
CA THR A 1043 -69.25 -40.64 182.26
C THR A 1043 -69.21 -40.77 183.82
N GLN A 1044 -70.27 -40.34 184.58
CA GLN A 1044 -70.30 -40.19 186.07
C GLN A 1044 -71.53 -40.79 186.85
N SER A 1045 -71.49 -40.97 188.20
CA SER A 1045 -72.65 -41.33 189.11
C SER A 1045 -72.47 -41.09 190.66
N ALA A 1046 -73.54 -40.97 191.51
CA ALA A 1046 -73.47 -40.59 192.97
C ALA A 1046 -74.60 -41.08 193.97
N ALA A 1047 -74.41 -41.08 195.33
CA ALA A 1047 -75.39 -41.52 196.41
C ALA A 1047 -75.12 -41.04 197.90
N ILE A 1048 -76.09 -41.18 198.89
CA ILE A 1048 -76.09 -40.69 200.34
C ILE A 1048 -77.00 -41.52 201.36
N ASP A 1049 -76.83 -41.48 202.72
CA ASP A 1049 -77.61 -42.24 203.80
C ASP A 1049 -77.72 -41.58 205.25
N ILE A 1050 -78.60 -42.00 206.23
CA ILE A 1050 -78.99 -41.30 207.54
C ILE A 1050 -79.46 -42.19 208.77
N THR A 1051 -79.22 -41.83 210.09
CA THR A 1051 -79.77 -42.56 211.34
C THR A 1051 -80.08 -41.76 212.67
N LYS A 1052 -80.74 -42.37 213.72
CA LYS A 1052 -81.23 -41.74 215.02
C LYS A 1052 -81.43 -42.67 216.28
N THR A 1053 -81.18 -42.24 217.55
CA THR A 1053 -81.30 -43.04 218.84
C THR A 1053 -81.71 -42.29 220.16
N VAL A 1054 -81.88 -42.97 221.33
CA VAL A 1054 -82.31 -42.45 222.70
C VAL A 1054 -81.85 -43.30 223.93
N ASP A 1055 -81.54 -42.70 225.10
CA ASP A 1055 -81.31 -43.37 226.43
C ASP A 1055 -81.38 -42.35 227.64
N PRO A 1056 -81.58 -42.70 228.95
CA PRO A 1056 -81.87 -44.01 229.58
C PRO A 1056 -83.26 -44.56 229.25
N THR A 1057 -83.30 -45.64 228.47
CA THR A 1057 -84.50 -46.23 227.85
C THR A 1057 -85.62 -46.65 228.81
N SER A 1058 -85.41 -46.69 230.13
CA SER A 1058 -86.50 -46.72 231.13
C SER A 1058 -86.04 -46.20 232.50
N ILE A 1059 -86.98 -45.70 233.32
CA ILE A 1059 -86.71 -44.99 234.59
C ILE A 1059 -87.70 -45.39 235.69
N SER A 1060 -87.20 -45.68 236.89
CA SER A 1060 -88.00 -46.08 238.08
C SER A 1060 -88.05 -45.01 239.18
N ALA A 1061 -87.51 -43.82 238.89
CA ALA A 1061 -87.59 -42.58 239.65
C ALA A 1061 -87.43 -41.41 238.63
N PRO A 1062 -87.71 -40.14 238.98
CA PRO A 1062 -87.66 -39.04 238.02
C PRO A 1062 -86.26 -38.86 237.39
N ALA A 1063 -86.18 -38.96 236.07
CA ALA A 1063 -85.02 -38.68 235.24
C ALA A 1063 -85.47 -38.31 233.80
N THR A 1064 -84.54 -37.78 232.98
CA THR A 1064 -84.83 -37.17 231.66
C THR A 1064 -84.05 -37.87 230.54
N LEU A 1065 -84.63 -37.93 229.34
CA LEU A 1065 -84.12 -38.64 228.15
C LEU A 1065 -83.39 -37.69 227.17
N ASN A 1066 -82.36 -38.18 226.48
CA ASN A 1066 -81.66 -37.46 225.39
C ASN A 1066 -81.79 -38.19 224.04
N TYR A 1067 -81.80 -37.45 222.92
CA TYR A 1067 -81.87 -37.98 221.55
C TYR A 1067 -80.74 -37.41 220.66
N THR A 1068 -80.25 -38.21 219.70
CA THR A 1068 -79.22 -37.79 218.72
C THR A 1068 -79.62 -38.19 217.29
N ILE A 1069 -79.24 -37.38 216.29
CA ILE A 1069 -79.47 -37.58 214.85
C ILE A 1069 -78.14 -37.32 214.13
N THR A 1070 -77.83 -38.11 213.10
CA THR A 1070 -76.66 -37.90 212.21
C THR A 1070 -77.07 -38.09 210.74
N VAL A 1071 -76.58 -37.20 209.89
CA VAL A 1071 -76.63 -37.22 208.41
C VAL A 1071 -75.20 -37.34 207.92
#